data_AF-A0AAD5DNB4-F1
#
_entry.id   AF-A0AAD5DNB4-F1
#
_cell.length_a   1.000
_cell.length_b   1.000
_cell.length_c   1.000
_cell.angle_alpha   90.00
_cell.angle_beta   90.00
_cell.angle_gamma   90.00
#
_symmetry.space_group_name_H-M   'P 1'
#
loop_
_entity.id
_entity.type
_entity.pdbx_description
1 polymer ?
#
loop_
_entity_poly.entity_id
_entity_poly.type
_entity_poly.pdbx_seq_one_letter_code
_entity_poly.pdbx_strand_id
1 'polypeptide(L)'
;MGADDFMQRVEMALYAFGFNGDNSIAMVNLCRDEVTVALKQRIEHVFGSSFSTNGLGGVLTCGVTGIGAGLSHSPLCGTTGKERYVFFSFPHISINASGEVGPMSRPGRPGQSCACGALIKSWNELRAEGLTCNCKIPGVHAALDPEYSILKQRIARRLRHEGATDESVKSLNLTDVTKVAERTISDDLEFLISQAVDPKKADYAVITGVQIHNWANSFEDDSPNLEFVAPTAAYVVVNGVKTHVDLSAVPVRARGVAEVAAADELKQIREKLEEKYQAATVSSAALRTCGACPQRAGSRSRAAVAQAPLRRAVAARAEAKSLSVKGDAEVIEASGQQIIVRSDGTLVITPGNGTHPSWSGEPPRATAETEYLTARVNKVQEQFGNALGADDFIQRVEMALYAFGFNGDNSIAMVNLCRDEVTVTLKQRIEHVFGSSFSTNGLGGVLTCGVTGIGAGLSHSPLCESGKERYVFFSFPHISINASGEVGPMSRPGRPGQSCACGALIKSWNEIRSEGLTCNCKIPGVHDALDPEYSILKQRIARRLRHEGATDESVKGLNLTDVTKVAERTISDDLEFLISQAVDPKKADYAVITGVQIHNWANNFEDDSPNLEFVAPTAAYVVVNGVKTHIDLTAVPPLTPRQTRLLNGTPELSANQGGAGVLMEESPDFAYDSKDARRAQRERLQNYVRILKADNLEGVASTTSPTWQKSIATSAPARQESDNSTFIDQKFASAAADELKQIREKLEEKYQAVRP
;
A
#
# COMPACT_ATOMS: atom_id res chain seq x y z
N MET A 1 22.44 -6.52 16.94
CA MET A 1 21.68 -5.54 17.75
C MET A 1 20.24 -6.01 17.81
N GLY A 2 19.50 -5.79 18.90
CA GLY A 2 18.06 -6.06 18.89
C GLY A 2 17.36 -5.16 17.86
N ALA A 3 16.26 -5.60 17.23
CA ALA A 3 15.64 -4.84 16.14
C ALA A 3 15.18 -3.43 16.57
N ASP A 4 14.66 -3.27 17.79
CA ASP A 4 14.25 -1.96 18.33
C ASP A 4 15.46 -1.05 18.57
N ASP A 5 16.52 -1.59 19.18
CA ASP A 5 17.80 -0.89 19.42
C ASP A 5 18.44 -0.44 18.10
N PHE A 6 18.43 -1.33 17.10
CA PHE A 6 18.89 -1.03 15.75
C PHE A 6 18.11 0.13 15.13
N MET A 7 16.77 0.11 15.17
CA MET A 7 15.96 1.16 14.55
C MET A 7 16.08 2.50 15.26
N GLN A 8 16.19 2.53 16.59
CA GLN A 8 16.45 3.78 17.32
C GLN A 8 17.79 4.41 16.91
N ARG A 9 18.83 3.59 16.75
CA ARG A 9 20.15 4.06 16.29
C ARG A 9 20.10 4.57 14.85
N VAL A 10 19.39 3.86 13.97
CA VAL A 10 19.19 4.29 12.57
C VAL A 10 18.46 5.63 12.52
N GLU A 11 17.33 5.76 13.22
CA GLU A 11 16.56 6.99 13.27
C GLU A 11 17.42 8.17 13.76
N MET A 12 18.10 8.01 14.89
CA MET A 12 18.95 9.07 15.45
C MET A 12 20.11 9.45 14.52
N ALA A 13 20.76 8.45 13.91
CA ALA A 13 21.86 8.72 12.99
C ALA A 13 21.38 9.46 11.73
N LEU A 14 20.30 9.00 11.11
CA LEU A 14 19.76 9.59 9.90
C LEU A 14 19.18 10.98 10.15
N TYR A 15 18.55 11.19 11.30
CA TYR A 15 18.08 12.51 11.74
C TYR A 15 19.22 13.53 11.85
N ALA A 16 20.40 13.11 12.32
CA ALA A 16 21.57 13.99 12.38
C ALA A 16 22.05 14.46 10.99
N PHE A 17 21.72 13.71 9.93
CA PHE A 17 21.97 14.09 8.53
C PHE A 17 20.74 14.72 7.85
N GLY A 18 19.67 14.96 8.60
CA GLY A 18 18.46 15.64 8.14
C GLY A 18 17.38 14.75 7.55
N PHE A 19 17.53 13.43 7.56
CA PHE A 19 16.50 12.49 7.10
C PHE A 19 15.46 12.23 8.20
N ASN A 20 14.17 12.30 7.87
CA ASN A 20 13.05 11.96 8.76
C ASN A 20 11.82 11.53 7.94
N GLY A 21 10.76 11.08 8.61
CA GLY A 21 9.54 10.62 7.93
C GLY A 21 8.78 11.68 7.14
N ASP A 22 8.94 12.97 7.46
CA ASP A 22 8.26 14.05 6.72
C ASP A 22 8.95 14.40 5.40
N ASN A 23 10.24 14.09 5.29
CA ASN A 23 11.07 14.57 4.19
C ASN A 23 11.85 13.48 3.46
N SER A 24 11.67 12.22 3.82
CA SER A 24 12.37 11.08 3.23
C SER A 24 11.40 9.93 2.99
N ILE A 25 11.58 9.21 1.89
CA ILE A 25 10.86 7.96 1.62
C ILE A 25 11.77 6.75 1.82
N ALA A 26 11.26 5.71 2.47
CA ALA A 26 11.96 4.45 2.63
C ALA A 26 11.71 3.51 1.45
N MET A 27 12.78 2.93 0.91
CA MET A 27 12.73 1.77 0.02
C MET A 27 13.21 0.53 0.77
N VAL A 28 12.35 -0.47 0.89
CA VAL A 28 12.58 -1.63 1.75
C VAL A 28 12.68 -2.90 0.91
N ASN A 29 13.84 -3.54 0.96
CA ASN A 29 14.11 -4.83 0.36
C ASN A 29 14.32 -5.90 1.44
N LEU A 30 13.32 -6.75 1.62
CA LEU A 30 13.35 -7.90 2.53
C LEU A 30 13.00 -9.19 1.77
N CYS A 31 13.19 -10.33 2.44
CA CYS A 31 12.58 -11.57 1.96
C CYS A 31 11.04 -11.44 1.95
N ARG A 32 10.36 -12.13 1.04
CA ARG A 32 8.87 -12.12 0.94
C ARG A 32 8.15 -12.81 2.12
N ASP A 33 8.89 -13.53 2.95
CA ASP A 33 8.40 -14.24 4.13
C ASP A 33 7.75 -13.28 5.13
N GLU A 34 6.57 -13.63 5.64
CA GLU A 34 5.78 -12.82 6.55
C GLU A 34 6.51 -12.49 7.87
N VAL A 35 7.49 -13.29 8.26
CA VAL A 35 8.28 -13.06 9.49
C VAL A 35 9.14 -11.79 9.40
N THR A 36 9.44 -11.33 8.18
CA THR A 36 10.19 -10.09 7.95
C THR A 36 9.35 -8.83 8.18
N VAL A 37 8.01 -8.96 8.26
CA VAL A 37 7.07 -7.84 8.42
C VAL A 37 7.37 -7.05 9.69
N ALA A 38 7.85 -7.71 10.76
CA ALA A 38 8.20 -7.05 12.02
C ALA A 38 9.28 -5.95 11.85
N LEU A 39 10.31 -6.18 11.04
CA LEU A 39 11.34 -5.17 10.76
C LEU A 39 10.78 -4.09 9.83
N LYS A 40 10.00 -4.49 8.81
CA LYS A 40 9.33 -3.56 7.90
C LYS A 40 8.45 -2.55 8.66
N GLN A 41 7.60 -3.02 9.57
CA GLN A 41 6.72 -2.15 10.37
C GLN A 41 7.51 -1.13 11.20
N ARG A 42 8.68 -1.51 11.73
CA ARG A 42 9.54 -0.57 12.47
C ARG A 42 10.15 0.49 11.57
N ILE A 43 10.53 0.12 10.34
CA ILE A 43 10.98 1.09 9.33
C ILE A 43 9.84 2.04 8.97
N GLU A 44 8.64 1.51 8.73
CA GLU A 44 7.45 2.30 8.36
C GLU A 44 6.94 3.18 9.50
N HIS A 45 7.17 2.80 10.76
CA HIS A 45 6.90 3.65 11.90
C HIS A 45 7.74 4.94 11.90
N VAL A 46 8.96 4.88 11.37
CA VAL A 46 9.88 6.03 11.32
C VAL A 46 9.70 6.84 10.03
N PHE A 47 9.51 6.17 8.89
CA PHE A 47 9.54 6.78 7.56
C PHE A 47 8.18 6.82 6.84
N GLY A 48 7.10 6.40 7.50
CA GLY A 48 5.79 6.25 6.87
C GLY A 48 5.75 5.08 5.89
N SER A 49 4.76 5.07 4.98
CA SER A 49 4.61 4.01 3.98
C SER A 49 5.87 3.84 3.13
N SER A 50 6.33 2.61 2.96
CA SER A 50 7.56 2.30 2.22
C SER A 50 7.30 1.72 0.83
N PHE A 51 8.17 2.03 -0.13
CA PHE A 51 8.19 1.37 -1.44
C PHE A 51 8.90 0.01 -1.31
N SER A 52 8.18 -1.09 -1.54
CA SER A 52 8.70 -2.43 -1.26
C SER A 52 9.38 -3.07 -2.48
N THR A 53 10.70 -3.26 -2.40
CA THR A 53 11.51 -3.94 -3.41
C THR A 53 11.78 -5.40 -3.09
N ASN A 54 11.08 -5.95 -2.09
CA ASN A 54 11.20 -7.32 -1.59
C ASN A 54 11.28 -8.39 -2.70
N GLY A 55 12.08 -9.41 -2.46
CA GLY A 55 12.16 -10.60 -3.32
C GLY A 55 12.49 -11.87 -2.54
N LEU A 56 12.44 -13.03 -3.19
CA LEU A 56 12.82 -14.31 -2.62
C LEU A 56 14.27 -14.26 -2.16
N GLY A 57 14.52 -14.53 -0.88
CA GLY A 57 15.85 -14.39 -0.28
C GLY A 57 16.41 -12.95 -0.31
N GLY A 58 15.56 -11.93 -0.54
CA GLY A 58 15.95 -10.53 -0.68
C GLY A 58 16.48 -10.15 -2.07
N VAL A 59 16.31 -11.00 -3.10
CA VAL A 59 16.81 -10.68 -4.45
C VAL A 59 16.09 -9.46 -5.05
N LEU A 60 16.85 -8.52 -5.61
CA LEU A 60 16.30 -7.31 -6.25
C LEU A 60 15.94 -7.57 -7.72
N THR A 61 14.65 -7.72 -8.01
CA THR A 61 14.10 -7.91 -9.37
C THR A 61 13.33 -6.71 -9.93
N CYS A 62 13.11 -5.68 -9.12
CA CYS A 62 12.40 -4.46 -9.53
C CYS A 62 13.14 -3.67 -10.62
N GLY A 63 14.47 -3.80 -10.70
CA GLY A 63 15.29 -3.18 -11.75
C GLY A 63 15.37 -1.66 -11.70
N VAL A 64 15.98 -1.06 -12.71
CA VAL A 64 16.17 0.40 -12.82
C VAL A 64 14.82 1.12 -12.90
N THR A 65 13.87 0.55 -13.65
CA THR A 65 12.50 1.06 -13.76
C THR A 65 11.79 1.03 -12.40
N GLY A 66 11.99 -0.03 -11.61
CA GLY A 66 11.37 -0.13 -10.29
C GLY A 66 11.96 0.83 -9.27
N ILE A 67 13.28 0.98 -9.23
CA ILE A 67 13.91 2.01 -8.41
C ILE A 67 13.43 3.40 -8.85
N GLY A 68 13.47 3.70 -10.16
CA GLY A 68 12.99 4.97 -10.69
C GLY A 68 11.53 5.28 -10.34
N ALA A 69 10.65 4.28 -10.35
CA ALA A 69 9.26 4.42 -9.90
C ALA A 69 9.22 4.87 -8.42
N GLY A 70 9.88 4.15 -7.52
CA GLY A 70 9.94 4.56 -6.11
C GLY A 70 10.55 5.94 -5.89
N LEU A 71 11.57 6.33 -6.68
CA LEU A 71 12.19 7.65 -6.57
C LEU A 71 11.21 8.77 -6.92
N SER A 72 10.29 8.51 -7.85
CA SER A 72 9.26 9.46 -8.28
C SER A 72 8.19 9.73 -7.21
N HIS A 73 8.28 9.08 -6.05
CA HIS A 73 7.36 9.24 -4.93
C HIS A 73 7.96 10.06 -3.79
N SER A 74 9.27 10.38 -3.85
CA SER A 74 9.94 11.07 -2.74
C SER A 74 9.33 12.46 -2.48
N PRO A 75 9.16 12.82 -1.19
CA PRO A 75 8.92 14.19 -0.81
C PRO A 75 10.14 15.07 -1.13
N LEU A 76 9.92 16.39 -1.18
CA LEU A 76 11.01 17.35 -1.32
C LEU A 76 11.36 17.95 0.03
N CYS A 77 12.65 18.01 0.35
CA CYS A 77 13.11 18.71 1.53
C CYS A 77 12.80 20.21 1.41
N GLY A 78 11.96 20.74 2.32
CA GLY A 78 11.57 22.17 2.29
C GLY A 78 12.73 23.16 2.45
N THR A 79 13.89 22.74 2.96
CA THR A 79 15.07 23.61 3.12
C THR A 79 16.05 23.53 1.95
N THR A 80 16.28 22.35 1.37
CA THR A 80 17.27 22.17 0.28
C THR A 80 16.63 22.03 -1.11
N GLY A 81 15.32 21.76 -1.18
CA GLY A 81 14.61 21.43 -2.41
C GLY A 81 15.00 20.07 -3.01
N LYS A 82 15.82 19.27 -2.31
CA LYS A 82 16.28 17.96 -2.77
C LYS A 82 15.34 16.84 -2.37
N GLU A 83 15.30 15.79 -3.19
CA GLU A 83 14.69 14.52 -2.85
C GLU A 83 15.56 13.78 -1.81
N ARG A 84 14.93 12.97 -0.95
CA ARG A 84 15.64 12.15 0.04
C ARG A 84 15.12 10.73 0.11
N TYR A 85 16.06 9.79 0.05
CA TYR A 85 15.77 8.37 0.01
C TYR A 85 16.49 7.62 1.12
N VAL A 86 15.83 6.64 1.72
CA VAL A 86 16.46 5.73 2.69
C VAL A 86 16.27 4.30 2.18
N PHE A 87 17.37 3.63 1.82
CA PHE A 87 17.34 2.28 1.30
C PHE A 87 17.70 1.28 2.39
N PHE A 88 16.87 0.26 2.54
CA PHE A 88 17.03 -0.86 3.45
C PHE A 88 17.11 -2.17 2.68
N SER A 89 18.10 -3.02 2.98
CA SER A 89 18.25 -4.32 2.31
C SER A 89 18.72 -5.41 3.27
N PHE A 90 17.85 -6.40 3.54
CA PHE A 90 18.15 -7.49 4.46
C PHE A 90 17.62 -8.83 3.92
N PRO A 91 18.48 -9.84 3.67
CA PRO A 91 18.02 -11.21 3.72
C PRO A 91 17.75 -11.57 5.20
N HIS A 92 17.11 -12.71 5.41
CA HIS A 92 16.78 -13.18 6.75
C HIS A 92 17.23 -14.62 6.99
N ILE A 93 17.42 -14.95 8.26
CA ILE A 93 17.77 -16.28 8.75
C ILE A 93 17.13 -16.49 10.13
N SER A 94 16.85 -17.74 10.50
CA SER A 94 16.42 -18.07 11.85
C SER A 94 17.46 -18.89 12.59
N ILE A 95 17.39 -18.79 13.91
CA ILE A 95 18.06 -19.64 14.88
C ILE A 95 16.98 -20.05 15.87
N ASN A 96 16.71 -21.35 16.05
CA ASN A 96 15.73 -21.78 17.03
C ASN A 96 16.29 -21.69 18.46
N ALA A 97 15.42 -21.88 19.47
CA ALA A 97 15.83 -21.83 20.87
C ALA A 97 16.91 -22.86 21.26
N SER A 98 17.08 -23.92 20.47
CA SER A 98 18.16 -24.92 20.64
C SER A 98 19.48 -24.53 19.97
N GLY A 99 19.52 -23.40 19.26
CA GLY A 99 20.71 -22.92 18.54
C GLY A 99 20.86 -23.48 17.12
N GLU A 100 19.87 -24.22 16.60
CA GLU A 100 19.87 -24.74 15.24
C GLU A 100 19.50 -23.64 14.23
N VAL A 101 20.27 -23.54 13.15
CA VAL A 101 20.11 -22.48 12.13
C VAL A 101 19.19 -22.95 11.00
N GLY A 102 18.14 -22.18 10.72
CA GLY A 102 17.22 -22.41 9.59
C GLY A 102 15.79 -22.82 9.98
N PRO A 103 15.58 -23.68 10.98
CA PRO A 103 14.25 -23.97 11.50
C PRO A 103 13.65 -22.79 12.28
N MET A 104 12.33 -22.64 12.22
CA MET A 104 11.55 -21.75 13.09
C MET A 104 10.13 -22.25 13.30
N SER A 105 9.56 -21.99 14.48
CA SER A 105 8.15 -22.23 14.76
C SER A 105 7.27 -21.16 14.09
N ARG A 106 6.02 -21.50 13.78
CA ARG A 106 5.03 -20.57 13.22
C ARG A 106 3.68 -20.76 13.93
N PRO A 107 2.86 -19.69 14.06
CA PRO A 107 1.52 -19.80 14.64
C PRO A 107 0.66 -20.84 13.92
N GLY A 108 -0.11 -21.64 14.67
CA GLY A 108 -1.07 -22.58 14.10
C GLY A 108 -0.48 -23.77 13.33
N ARG A 109 0.84 -23.98 13.36
CA ARG A 109 1.52 -25.08 12.68
C ARG A 109 2.23 -26.00 13.68
N PRO A 110 2.02 -27.33 13.65
CA PRO A 110 2.77 -28.24 14.49
C PRO A 110 4.22 -28.37 13.97
N GLY A 111 5.18 -28.19 14.88
CA GLY A 111 6.60 -28.31 14.59
C GLY A 111 7.22 -27.07 13.94
N GLN A 112 8.44 -27.23 13.43
CA GLN A 112 9.20 -26.14 12.81
C GLN A 112 9.12 -26.23 11.29
N SER A 113 9.10 -25.06 10.66
CA SER A 113 9.26 -24.87 9.21
C SER A 113 10.61 -24.21 8.92
N CYS A 114 10.95 -24.02 7.66
CA CYS A 114 12.10 -23.21 7.31
C CYS A 114 11.79 -21.71 7.42
N ALA A 115 12.78 -20.89 7.79
CA ALA A 115 12.74 -19.44 7.60
C ALA A 115 12.80 -19.10 6.11
N CYS A 116 13.99 -18.93 5.53
CA CYS A 116 14.11 -18.57 4.12
C CYS A 116 14.04 -19.80 3.19
N GLY A 117 12.83 -20.27 2.88
CA GLY A 117 12.63 -21.45 2.02
C GLY A 117 13.32 -21.35 0.65
N ALA A 118 13.28 -20.18 0.02
CA ALA A 118 13.92 -19.95 -1.28
C ALA A 118 15.46 -20.00 -1.20
N LEU A 119 16.06 -19.43 -0.15
CA LEU A 119 17.51 -19.43 0.01
C LEU A 119 18.03 -20.83 0.35
N ILE A 120 17.31 -21.57 1.20
CA ILE A 120 17.62 -22.97 1.53
C ILE A 120 17.50 -23.85 0.27
N LYS A 121 16.45 -23.67 -0.53
CA LYS A 121 16.30 -24.38 -1.80
C LYS A 121 17.45 -24.07 -2.76
N SER A 122 17.79 -22.79 -2.93
CA SER A 122 18.93 -22.38 -3.75
C SER A 122 20.24 -22.98 -3.27
N TRP A 123 20.48 -23.00 -1.97
CA TRP A 123 21.67 -23.62 -1.38
C TRP A 123 21.75 -25.11 -1.69
N ASN A 124 20.66 -25.85 -1.47
CA ASN A 124 20.61 -27.29 -1.72
C ASN A 124 20.80 -27.62 -3.20
N GLU A 125 20.16 -26.87 -4.11
CA GLU A 125 20.34 -27.06 -5.56
C GLU A 125 21.76 -26.73 -6.01
N LEU A 126 22.39 -25.65 -5.51
CA LEU A 126 23.77 -25.33 -5.85
C LEU A 126 24.76 -26.39 -5.35
N ARG A 127 24.51 -27.01 -4.19
CA ARG A 127 25.30 -28.13 -3.69
C ARG A 127 25.15 -29.40 -4.53
N ALA A 128 23.95 -29.65 -5.03
CA ALA A 128 23.65 -30.84 -5.83
C ALA A 128 24.11 -30.71 -7.29
N GLU A 129 23.87 -29.54 -7.90
CA GLU A 129 24.07 -29.30 -9.33
C GLU A 129 25.45 -28.70 -9.64
N GLY A 130 26.07 -28.01 -8.69
CA GLY A 130 27.31 -27.22 -8.87
C GLY A 130 27.06 -25.78 -9.33
N LEU A 131 28.12 -24.96 -9.34
CA LEU A 131 28.10 -23.57 -9.81
C LEU A 131 28.09 -23.48 -11.34
N THR A 132 28.82 -24.37 -12.00
CA THR A 132 29.05 -24.29 -13.47
C THR A 132 27.75 -24.31 -14.27
N CYS A 133 26.77 -25.14 -13.88
CA CYS A 133 25.47 -25.23 -14.53
C CYS A 133 24.50 -24.08 -14.15
N ASN A 134 24.80 -23.34 -13.08
CA ASN A 134 23.97 -22.30 -12.50
C ASN A 134 24.45 -20.87 -12.79
N CYS A 135 25.68 -20.70 -13.28
CA CYS A 135 26.19 -19.44 -13.84
C CYS A 135 25.71 -19.22 -15.29
N LYS A 136 24.38 -19.18 -15.50
CA LYS A 136 23.76 -19.00 -16.82
C LYS A 136 23.81 -17.53 -17.28
N ILE A 137 23.53 -17.32 -18.57
CA ILE A 137 23.42 -15.99 -19.18
C ILE A 137 22.28 -15.21 -18.48
N PRO A 138 22.54 -14.03 -17.90
CA PRO A 138 21.48 -13.22 -17.30
C PRO A 138 20.42 -12.82 -18.34
N GLY A 139 19.16 -12.74 -17.92
CA GLY A 139 18.04 -12.47 -18.84
C GLY A 139 17.33 -13.72 -19.36
N VAL A 140 17.85 -14.93 -19.11
CA VAL A 140 17.25 -16.19 -19.60
C VAL A 140 17.08 -17.21 -18.47
N HIS A 141 15.85 -17.64 -18.23
CA HIS A 141 15.53 -18.65 -17.21
C HIS A 141 14.23 -19.40 -17.52
N ALA A 142 13.86 -20.36 -16.65
CA ALA A 142 12.55 -20.99 -16.69
C ALA A 142 11.44 -19.93 -16.57
N ALA A 143 10.45 -19.97 -17.46
CA ALA A 143 9.40 -18.96 -17.50
C ALA A 143 8.51 -18.93 -16.23
N LEU A 144 8.46 -20.05 -15.50
CA LEU A 144 7.58 -20.28 -14.36
C LEU A 144 8.16 -19.84 -13.02
N ASP A 145 9.47 -19.64 -12.93
CA ASP A 145 10.17 -19.29 -11.69
C ASP A 145 11.26 -18.23 -11.96
N PRO A 146 10.89 -17.05 -12.50
CA PRO A 146 11.86 -16.05 -12.91
C PRO A 146 12.68 -15.53 -11.73
N GLU A 147 12.03 -15.17 -10.63
CA GLU A 147 12.68 -14.58 -9.46
C GLU A 147 13.59 -15.57 -8.73
N TYR A 148 13.12 -16.81 -8.50
CA TYR A 148 13.95 -17.87 -7.92
C TYR A 148 15.15 -18.20 -8.80
N SER A 149 14.97 -18.25 -10.13
CA SER A 149 16.08 -18.46 -11.06
C SER A 149 17.12 -17.34 -10.98
N ILE A 150 16.68 -16.08 -10.90
CA ILE A 150 17.57 -14.92 -10.74
C ILE A 150 18.34 -15.01 -9.43
N LEU A 151 17.67 -15.32 -8.31
CA LEU A 151 18.31 -15.54 -7.00
C LEU A 151 19.42 -16.58 -7.10
N LYS A 152 19.08 -17.78 -7.60
CA LYS A 152 20.04 -18.90 -7.70
C LYS A 152 21.23 -18.54 -8.59
N GLN A 153 20.99 -17.95 -9.76
CA GLN A 153 22.05 -17.55 -10.68
C GLN A 153 22.94 -16.44 -10.14
N ARG A 154 22.39 -15.48 -9.37
CA ARG A 154 23.19 -14.41 -8.75
C ARG A 154 24.07 -14.94 -7.63
N ILE A 155 23.54 -15.79 -6.75
CA ILE A 155 24.33 -16.46 -5.70
C ILE A 155 25.44 -17.29 -6.34
N ALA A 156 25.13 -18.09 -7.37
CA ALA A 156 26.13 -18.91 -8.06
C ALA A 156 27.28 -18.07 -8.64
N ARG A 157 26.95 -16.96 -9.32
CA ARG A 157 27.93 -16.05 -9.90
C ARG A 157 28.77 -15.35 -8.82
N ARG A 158 28.16 -14.93 -7.71
CA ARG A 158 28.89 -14.32 -6.59
C ARG A 158 29.88 -15.31 -5.98
N LEU A 159 29.44 -16.54 -5.67
CA LEU A 159 30.31 -17.60 -5.17
C LEU A 159 31.49 -17.85 -6.12
N ARG A 160 31.23 -17.94 -7.43
CA ARG A 160 32.28 -18.13 -8.43
C ARG A 160 33.25 -16.95 -8.49
N HIS A 161 32.75 -15.73 -8.42
CA HIS A 161 33.56 -14.50 -8.36
C HIS A 161 34.43 -14.45 -7.10
N GLU A 162 33.92 -14.95 -5.96
CA GLU A 162 34.66 -15.08 -4.70
C GLU A 162 35.64 -16.29 -4.69
N GLY A 163 35.79 -17.00 -5.81
CA GLY A 163 36.76 -18.10 -5.97
C GLY A 163 36.25 -19.47 -5.53
N ALA A 164 34.95 -19.63 -5.23
CA ALA A 164 34.37 -20.93 -4.89
C ALA A 164 34.39 -21.89 -6.09
N THR A 165 34.67 -23.17 -5.80
CA THR A 165 34.60 -24.29 -6.74
C THR A 165 33.35 -25.12 -6.49
N ASP A 166 33.00 -26.00 -7.44
CA ASP A 166 31.86 -26.92 -7.26
C ASP A 166 32.03 -27.82 -6.02
N GLU A 167 33.27 -28.12 -5.61
CA GLU A 167 33.54 -28.85 -4.37
C GLU A 167 33.42 -27.98 -3.11
N SER A 168 33.91 -26.73 -3.14
CA SER A 168 33.85 -25.87 -1.94
C SER A 168 32.42 -25.44 -1.59
N VAL A 169 31.50 -25.43 -2.56
CA VAL A 169 30.08 -25.14 -2.29
C VAL A 169 29.43 -26.21 -1.42
N LYS A 170 29.87 -27.47 -1.52
CA LYS A 170 29.30 -28.58 -0.73
C LYS A 170 29.53 -28.43 0.77
N SER A 171 30.56 -27.67 1.18
CA SER A 171 30.91 -27.39 2.57
C SER A 171 30.27 -26.12 3.15
N LEU A 172 29.61 -25.28 2.35
CA LEU A 172 28.94 -24.08 2.85
C LEU A 172 27.76 -24.46 3.74
N ASN A 173 27.60 -23.79 4.87
CA ASN A 173 26.40 -23.87 5.71
C ASN A 173 25.41 -22.73 5.37
N LEU A 174 24.22 -22.78 5.97
CA LEU A 174 23.17 -21.78 5.71
C LEU A 174 23.61 -20.35 6.07
N THR A 175 24.35 -20.17 7.17
CA THR A 175 24.91 -18.87 7.55
C THR A 175 25.85 -18.31 6.49
N ASP A 176 26.69 -19.16 5.89
CA ASP A 176 27.61 -18.73 4.82
C ASP A 176 26.83 -18.27 3.59
N VAL A 177 25.79 -19.02 3.19
CA VAL A 177 24.96 -18.66 2.04
C VAL A 177 24.13 -17.41 2.31
N THR A 178 23.62 -17.21 3.52
CA THR A 178 22.93 -15.96 3.90
C THR A 178 23.88 -14.76 3.82
N LYS A 179 25.14 -14.89 4.25
CA LYS A 179 26.15 -13.83 4.10
C LYS A 179 26.47 -13.55 2.63
N VAL A 180 26.52 -14.57 1.78
CA VAL A 180 26.71 -14.40 0.32
C VAL A 180 25.49 -13.70 -0.29
N ALA A 181 24.28 -14.06 0.12
CA ALA A 181 23.06 -13.41 -0.33
C ALA A 181 23.06 -11.93 0.08
N GLU A 182 23.40 -11.60 1.32
CA GLU A 182 23.51 -10.22 1.80
C GLU A 182 24.46 -9.39 0.94
N ARG A 183 25.69 -9.88 0.70
CA ARG A 183 26.65 -9.17 -0.16
C ARG A 183 26.16 -9.03 -1.60
N THR A 184 25.48 -10.05 -2.11
CA THR A 184 24.92 -10.02 -3.48
C THR A 184 23.87 -8.93 -3.61
N ILE A 185 22.92 -8.86 -2.67
CA ILE A 185 21.82 -7.89 -2.74
C ILE A 185 22.28 -6.47 -2.40
N SER A 186 23.31 -6.32 -1.54
CA SER A 186 23.92 -5.03 -1.23
C SER A 186 24.63 -4.44 -2.46
N ASP A 187 25.40 -5.24 -3.19
CA ASP A 187 26.06 -4.78 -4.43
C ASP A 187 25.06 -4.50 -5.55
N ASP A 188 24.01 -5.33 -5.68
CA ASP A 188 22.91 -5.07 -6.63
C ASP A 188 22.19 -3.75 -6.30
N LEU A 189 21.94 -3.49 -5.00
CA LEU A 189 21.31 -2.24 -4.56
C LEU A 189 22.21 -1.03 -4.88
N GLU A 190 23.48 -1.07 -4.53
CA GLU A 190 24.42 0.03 -4.84
C GLU A 190 24.51 0.28 -6.35
N PHE A 191 24.54 -0.78 -7.15
CA PHE A 191 24.52 -0.68 -8.60
C PHE A 191 23.23 -0.01 -9.09
N LEU A 192 22.05 -0.45 -8.66
CA LEU A 192 20.79 0.16 -9.07
C LEU A 192 20.66 1.63 -8.63
N ILE A 193 21.10 1.97 -7.41
CA ILE A 193 21.16 3.36 -6.93
C ILE A 193 22.05 4.19 -7.86
N SER A 194 23.20 3.68 -8.29
CA SER A 194 24.11 4.40 -9.21
C SER A 194 23.50 4.66 -10.60
N GLN A 195 22.56 3.83 -11.03
CA GLN A 195 21.86 4.00 -12.31
C GLN A 195 20.66 4.95 -12.21
N ALA A 196 20.03 5.05 -11.03
CA ALA A 196 18.75 5.73 -10.87
C ALA A 196 18.83 7.07 -10.11
N VAL A 197 19.81 7.24 -9.21
CA VAL A 197 19.90 8.41 -8.32
C VAL A 197 21.01 9.35 -8.80
N ASP A 198 20.65 10.62 -9.05
CA ASP A 198 21.62 11.70 -9.26
C ASP A 198 22.00 12.33 -7.91
N PRO A 199 23.22 12.11 -7.39
CA PRO A 199 23.64 12.62 -6.07
C PRO A 199 23.75 14.15 -6.01
N LYS A 200 23.62 14.85 -7.15
CA LYS A 200 23.51 16.32 -7.17
C LYS A 200 22.09 16.78 -6.87
N LYS A 201 21.08 15.97 -7.21
CA LYS A 201 19.65 16.30 -7.07
C LYS A 201 19.00 15.69 -5.84
N ALA A 202 19.60 14.62 -5.30
CA ALA A 202 19.08 13.92 -4.14
C ALA A 202 20.16 13.63 -3.12
N ASP A 203 19.74 13.56 -1.86
CA ASP A 203 20.53 12.98 -0.77
C ASP A 203 19.96 11.59 -0.46
N TYR A 204 20.79 10.62 -0.07
CA TYR A 204 20.28 9.28 0.26
C TYR A 204 21.07 8.58 1.35
N ALA A 205 20.42 7.62 2.01
CA ALA A 205 21.05 6.75 2.99
C ALA A 205 20.88 5.29 2.59
N VAL A 206 21.86 4.45 2.90
CA VAL A 206 21.82 3.00 2.64
C VAL A 206 22.17 2.27 3.91
N ILE A 207 21.30 1.33 4.29
CA ILE A 207 21.45 0.47 5.47
C ILE A 207 21.20 -0.97 5.04
N THR A 208 22.23 -1.81 5.14
CA THR A 208 22.16 -3.22 4.77
C THR A 208 22.60 -4.11 5.92
N GLY A 209 22.23 -5.38 5.88
CA GLY A 209 22.58 -6.34 6.91
C GLY A 209 21.84 -7.65 6.76
N VAL A 210 21.77 -8.43 7.85
CA VAL A 210 20.95 -9.64 7.95
C VAL A 210 19.93 -9.49 9.07
N GLN A 211 18.66 -9.76 8.77
CA GLN A 211 17.62 -9.91 9.80
C GLN A 211 17.71 -11.33 10.39
N ILE A 212 17.67 -11.44 11.71
CA ILE A 212 17.84 -12.70 12.44
C ILE A 212 16.66 -12.90 13.37
N HIS A 213 15.94 -14.00 13.17
CA HIS A 213 14.85 -14.45 14.01
C HIS A 213 15.37 -15.46 15.04
N ASN A 214 15.20 -15.18 16.32
CA ASN A 214 15.48 -16.13 17.40
C ASN A 214 14.19 -16.45 18.15
N TRP A 215 13.47 -17.45 17.65
CA TRP A 215 12.12 -17.78 18.09
C TRP A 215 12.09 -19.09 18.89
N ALA A 216 11.05 -19.22 19.71
CA ALA A 216 10.83 -20.40 20.53
C ALA A 216 10.68 -21.68 19.68
N ASN A 217 10.98 -22.84 20.27
CA ASN A 217 10.85 -24.12 19.57
C ASN A 217 9.38 -24.49 19.27
N SER A 218 8.47 -24.04 20.12
CA SER A 218 7.01 -24.07 19.92
C SER A 218 6.50 -22.64 19.97
N PHE A 219 5.59 -22.27 19.07
CA PHE A 219 5.00 -20.93 19.09
C PHE A 219 4.09 -20.71 20.31
N GLU A 220 3.52 -21.80 20.85
CA GLU A 220 2.65 -21.81 22.03
C GLU A 220 3.43 -21.83 23.37
N ASP A 221 4.77 -21.76 23.32
CA ASP A 221 5.60 -21.69 24.54
C ASP A 221 5.69 -20.24 25.05
N ASP A 222 5.83 -20.05 26.35
CA ASP A 222 5.98 -18.74 27.01
C ASP A 222 7.35 -18.07 26.69
N SER A 223 8.23 -18.78 25.98
CA SER A 223 9.52 -18.28 25.53
C SER A 223 9.37 -17.09 24.56
N PRO A 224 10.11 -15.99 24.76
CA PRO A 224 9.97 -14.80 23.91
C PRO A 224 10.54 -15.04 22.50
N ASN A 225 9.82 -14.57 21.49
CA ASN A 225 10.33 -14.48 20.12
C ASN A 225 11.14 -13.18 19.96
N LEU A 226 12.44 -13.33 19.70
CA LEU A 226 13.39 -12.22 19.64
C LEU A 226 13.79 -11.91 18.20
N GLU A 227 13.86 -10.61 17.89
CA GLU A 227 14.26 -10.08 16.58
C GLU A 227 15.59 -9.33 16.69
N PHE A 228 16.53 -9.67 15.82
CA PHE A 228 17.84 -9.03 15.74
C PHE A 228 18.16 -8.57 14.33
N VAL A 229 19.02 -7.57 14.24
CA VAL A 229 19.65 -7.14 12.99
C VAL A 229 21.17 -7.16 13.16
N ALA A 230 21.85 -7.75 12.18
CA ALA A 230 23.29 -7.70 12.02
C ALA A 230 23.62 -6.74 10.85
N PRO A 231 23.79 -5.44 11.10
CA PRO A 231 24.09 -4.49 10.03
C PRO A 231 25.49 -4.75 9.45
N THR A 232 25.61 -4.64 8.15
CA THR A 232 26.87 -4.84 7.39
C THR A 232 27.38 -3.52 6.81
N ALA A 233 26.49 -2.64 6.36
CA ALA A 233 26.81 -1.30 5.95
C ALA A 233 25.73 -0.30 6.40
N ALA A 234 26.19 0.87 6.85
CA ALA A 234 25.35 2.04 7.05
C ALA A 234 26.13 3.27 6.57
N TYR A 235 25.57 4.00 5.61
CA TYR A 235 26.17 5.24 5.12
C TYR A 235 25.13 6.21 4.59
N VAL A 236 25.51 7.48 4.55
CA VAL A 236 24.71 8.56 3.97
C VAL A 236 25.49 9.25 2.86
N VAL A 237 24.80 9.74 1.85
CA VAL A 237 25.34 10.55 0.76
C VAL A 237 24.58 11.86 0.77
N VAL A 238 25.22 12.91 1.26
CA VAL A 238 24.64 14.26 1.34
C VAL A 238 25.52 15.19 0.51
N ASN A 239 24.91 15.94 -0.41
CA ASN A 239 25.64 16.81 -1.35
C ASN A 239 26.75 16.07 -2.12
N GLY A 240 26.52 14.80 -2.47
CA GLY A 240 27.49 13.95 -3.17
C GLY A 240 28.64 13.43 -2.33
N VAL A 241 28.67 13.68 -1.01
CA VAL A 241 29.71 13.19 -0.10
C VAL A 241 29.20 11.96 0.65
N LYS A 242 29.84 10.80 0.41
CA LYS A 242 29.56 9.54 1.13
C LYS A 242 30.23 9.55 2.50
N THR A 243 29.43 9.38 3.55
CA THR A 243 29.87 9.31 4.96
C THR A 243 29.38 8.00 5.57
N HIS A 244 30.32 7.16 6.02
CA HIS A 244 29.99 5.93 6.73
C HIS A 244 29.56 6.21 8.18
N VAL A 245 28.53 5.50 8.63
CA VAL A 245 27.93 5.65 9.95
C VAL A 245 28.19 4.40 10.77
N ASP A 246 28.87 4.54 11.90
CA ASP A 246 29.03 3.47 12.88
C ASP A 246 27.82 3.46 13.83
N LEU A 247 26.84 2.59 13.54
CA LEU A 247 25.64 2.47 14.37
C LEU A 247 25.94 2.01 15.80
N SER A 248 27.06 1.33 16.05
CA SER A 248 27.41 0.87 17.39
C SER A 248 27.80 2.03 18.32
N ALA A 249 28.31 3.11 17.75
CA ALA A 249 28.70 4.33 18.46
C ALA A 249 27.53 5.31 18.69
N VAL A 250 26.36 5.08 18.08
CA VAL A 250 25.17 5.93 18.24
C VAL A 250 24.51 5.65 19.59
N PRO A 251 24.28 6.66 20.46
CA PRO A 251 23.63 6.43 21.75
C PRO A 251 22.16 5.99 21.55
N VAL A 252 21.64 5.22 22.51
CA VAL A 252 20.25 4.73 22.53
C VAL A 252 19.52 5.47 23.62
N ARG A 253 18.26 5.88 23.39
CA ARG A 253 17.45 6.49 24.44
C ARG A 253 17.23 5.48 25.58
N ALA A 254 17.63 5.83 26.80
CA ALA A 254 17.20 5.08 27.97
C ALA A 254 15.66 5.22 28.10
N ARG A 255 14.94 4.11 28.27
CA ARG A 255 13.49 4.15 28.50
C ARG A 255 13.22 5.02 29.76
N GLY A 256 12.62 6.19 29.59
CA GLY A 256 12.00 6.96 30.69
C GLY A 256 12.53 8.37 31.02
N VAL A 257 13.18 9.11 30.12
CA VAL A 257 13.60 10.52 30.42
C VAL A 257 12.85 11.53 29.54
N ALA A 258 12.28 12.56 30.17
CA ALA A 258 11.37 13.55 29.60
C ALA A 258 11.99 14.44 28.49
N GLU A 259 11.13 14.88 27.56
CA GLU A 259 11.40 15.55 26.27
C GLU A 259 12.31 16.80 26.27
N VAL A 260 12.65 17.39 27.41
CA VAL A 260 13.31 18.71 27.46
C VAL A 260 14.85 18.62 27.43
N ALA A 261 15.45 17.49 27.81
CA ALA A 261 16.92 17.31 27.80
C ALA A 261 17.50 16.93 26.42
N ALA A 262 16.65 16.45 25.50
CA ALA A 262 17.08 15.89 24.22
C ALA A 262 17.58 16.94 23.22
N ALA A 263 17.08 18.18 23.28
CA ALA A 263 17.44 19.23 22.34
C ALA A 263 18.91 19.69 22.48
N ASP A 264 19.43 19.73 23.70
CA ASP A 264 20.80 20.14 23.97
C ASP A 264 21.83 19.04 23.66
N GLU A 265 21.48 17.76 23.88
CA GLU A 265 22.32 16.62 23.48
C GLU A 265 22.37 16.44 21.96
N LEU A 266 21.23 16.58 21.27
CA LEU A 266 21.17 16.57 19.80
C LEU A 266 22.00 17.71 19.20
N LYS A 267 21.99 18.89 19.83
CA LYS A 267 22.82 20.03 19.42
C LYS A 267 24.31 19.75 19.59
N GLN A 268 24.72 19.14 20.71
CA GLN A 268 26.12 18.76 20.93
C GLN A 268 26.62 17.66 19.98
N ILE A 269 25.76 16.69 19.63
CA ILE A 269 26.09 15.65 18.64
C ILE A 269 26.22 16.28 17.25
N ARG A 270 25.31 17.20 16.90
CA ARG A 270 25.37 17.97 15.65
C ARG A 270 26.65 18.79 15.55
N GLU A 271 27.03 19.51 16.60
CA GLU A 271 28.26 20.31 16.62
C GLU A 271 29.53 19.43 16.47
N LYS A 272 29.57 18.27 17.13
CA LYS A 272 30.69 17.30 17.00
C LYS A 272 30.78 16.64 15.61
N LEU A 273 29.63 16.40 14.97
CA LEU A 273 29.58 15.84 13.62
C LEU A 273 29.90 16.92 12.56
N GLU A 274 29.44 18.16 12.76
CA GLU A 274 29.78 19.32 11.91
C GLU A 274 31.27 19.66 11.98
N GLU A 275 31.93 19.56 13.15
CA GLU A 275 33.39 19.71 13.27
C GLU A 275 34.16 18.64 12.47
N LYS A 276 33.71 17.38 12.51
CA LYS A 276 34.30 16.31 11.69
C LYS A 276 34.04 16.52 10.19
N TYR A 277 32.86 17.04 9.84
CA TYR A 277 32.49 17.36 8.47
C TYR A 277 33.33 18.52 7.89
N GLN A 278 33.62 19.55 8.69
CA GLN A 278 34.50 20.66 8.31
C GLN A 278 35.97 20.24 8.24
N ALA A 279 36.43 19.36 9.13
CA ALA A 279 37.80 18.83 9.08
C ALA A 279 38.06 18.03 7.78
N ALA A 280 37.04 17.34 7.24
CA ALA A 280 37.13 16.62 5.97
C ALA A 280 37.13 17.54 4.73
N THR A 281 36.50 18.72 4.81
CA THR A 281 36.43 19.69 3.69
C THR A 281 37.66 20.61 3.60
N VAL A 282 38.37 20.82 4.71
CA VAL A 282 39.55 21.72 4.74
C VAL A 282 40.81 21.09 4.11
N SER A 283 40.84 19.77 3.89
CA SER A 283 41.97 19.13 3.20
C SER A 283 42.05 19.40 1.69
N SER A 284 41.03 20.01 1.06
CA SER A 284 40.98 20.19 -0.40
C SER A 284 40.92 21.64 -0.87
N ALA A 285 41.07 22.64 0.01
CA ALA A 285 40.91 24.05 -0.38
C ALA A 285 41.98 24.98 0.22
N ALA A 286 43.26 24.66 -0.02
CA ALA A 286 44.32 25.67 0.03
C ALA A 286 44.50 26.25 -1.38
N LEU A 287 44.16 27.54 -1.52
CA LEU A 287 44.45 28.50 -2.61
C LEU A 287 43.19 29.14 -3.23
N ARG A 288 42.79 30.29 -2.69
CA ARG A 288 42.84 31.61 -3.38
C ARG A 288 42.14 32.68 -2.54
N THR A 289 42.92 33.66 -2.13
CA THR A 289 42.51 34.90 -1.46
C THR A 289 42.31 36.03 -2.47
N CYS A 290 41.19 36.76 -2.36
CA CYS A 290 40.95 38.21 -2.66
C CYS A 290 39.49 38.40 -3.13
N GLY A 291 38.75 39.47 -2.84
CA GLY A 291 38.87 40.60 -1.92
C GLY A 291 37.46 41.17 -1.69
N ALA A 292 37.24 41.79 -0.53
CA ALA A 292 35.94 42.24 -0.03
C ALA A 292 35.71 43.75 -0.24
N CYS A 293 34.43 44.16 -0.32
CA CYS A 293 33.87 45.38 0.29
C CYS A 293 32.31 45.40 0.19
N PRO A 294 31.57 46.18 1.00
CA PRO A 294 30.62 45.60 1.96
C PRO A 294 29.19 46.16 1.87
N GLN A 295 28.21 45.45 2.45
CA GLN A 295 26.91 46.05 2.80
C GLN A 295 26.55 45.89 4.28
N ARG A 296 26.05 47.03 4.76
CA ARG A 296 25.59 47.51 6.06
C ARG A 296 24.87 46.56 7.01
N ALA A 297 25.09 46.91 8.28
CA ALA A 297 24.51 46.38 9.51
C ALA A 297 23.03 46.76 9.75
N GLY A 298 22.36 45.92 10.54
CA GLY A 298 21.05 46.19 11.15
C GLY A 298 20.78 45.27 12.37
N SER A 299 21.16 45.77 13.55
CA SER A 299 20.78 45.44 14.94
C SER A 299 20.07 44.12 15.31
N ARG A 300 20.72 43.43 16.26
CA ARG A 300 20.19 42.38 17.15
C ARG A 300 19.18 42.93 18.18
N SER A 301 18.20 42.12 18.56
CA SER A 301 17.69 42.07 19.94
C SER A 301 17.36 40.62 20.35
N ARG A 302 17.84 40.25 21.54
CA ARG A 302 17.62 38.97 22.23
C ARG A 302 16.22 38.96 22.84
N ALA A 303 15.47 37.88 22.69
CA ALA A 303 14.31 37.58 23.52
C ALA A 303 14.68 36.47 24.52
N ALA A 304 14.51 36.79 25.79
CA ALA A 304 14.74 35.91 26.93
C ALA A 304 13.50 35.03 27.19
N VAL A 305 13.78 33.83 27.69
CA VAL A 305 12.84 32.83 28.21
C VAL A 305 12.14 33.38 29.46
N ALA A 306 10.81 33.25 29.54
CA ALA A 306 10.05 33.45 30.77
C ALA A 306 9.00 32.34 30.94
N GLN A 307 9.01 31.76 32.14
CA GLN A 307 8.17 30.67 32.62
C GLN A 307 6.68 31.04 32.72
N ALA A 308 5.83 30.02 32.64
CA ALA A 308 4.39 30.09 32.85
C ALA A 308 4.02 30.53 34.28
N PRO A 309 3.03 31.41 34.48
CA PRO A 309 2.41 31.62 35.78
C PRO A 309 1.09 30.85 35.93
N LEU A 310 0.91 30.36 37.16
CA LEU A 310 -0.28 29.77 37.74
C LEU A 310 -1.56 30.59 37.47
N ARG A 311 -2.65 29.89 37.19
CA ARG A 311 -4.01 30.42 37.08
C ARG A 311 -4.39 31.21 38.35
N ARG A 312 -4.42 32.53 38.23
CA ARG A 312 -5.01 33.46 39.20
C ARG A 312 -6.41 33.82 38.71
N ALA A 313 -7.43 33.63 39.55
CA ALA A 313 -8.80 34.00 39.25
C ALA A 313 -8.89 35.49 38.89
N VAL A 314 -9.33 35.80 37.67
CA VAL A 314 -9.65 37.16 37.25
C VAL A 314 -11.11 37.40 37.61
N ALA A 315 -11.34 38.22 38.64
CA ALA A 315 -12.64 38.83 38.87
C ALA A 315 -12.88 39.87 37.77
N ALA A 316 -13.72 39.54 36.78
CA ALA A 316 -14.21 40.52 35.81
C ALA A 316 -15.22 41.42 36.52
N ARG A 317 -14.83 42.68 36.76
CA ARG A 317 -15.77 43.73 37.15
C ARG A 317 -16.54 44.15 35.88
N ALA A 318 -17.78 43.69 35.75
CA ALA A 318 -18.70 44.26 34.77
C ALA A 318 -19.18 45.63 35.30
N GLU A 319 -18.87 46.71 34.60
CA GLU A 319 -19.52 48.00 34.84
C GLU A 319 -20.97 47.92 34.37
N ALA A 320 -21.90 47.74 35.30
CA ALA A 320 -23.32 47.91 35.06
C ALA A 320 -23.66 49.41 35.11
N LYS A 321 -24.20 49.96 34.01
CA LYS A 321 -24.83 51.29 34.01
C LYS A 321 -26.30 51.12 34.38
N SER A 322 -26.72 51.64 35.53
CA SER A 322 -28.15 51.80 35.84
C SER A 322 -28.65 53.10 35.19
N LEU A 323 -29.79 53.01 34.52
CA LEU A 323 -30.53 54.15 33.99
C LEU A 323 -31.92 54.12 34.62
N SER A 324 -32.25 55.10 35.46
CA SER A 324 -33.60 55.22 36.00
C SER A 324 -34.51 55.84 34.94
N VAL A 325 -35.52 55.07 34.52
CA VAL A 325 -36.61 55.56 33.67
C VAL A 325 -37.81 55.84 34.56
N LYS A 326 -38.58 56.90 34.28
CA LYS A 326 -39.78 57.25 35.05
C LYS A 326 -40.85 56.14 34.93
N GLY A 327 -40.89 55.27 35.93
CA GLY A 327 -41.81 54.15 36.15
C GLY A 327 -41.13 53.12 37.05
N ASP A 328 -41.86 52.45 37.96
CA ASP A 328 -41.30 51.62 39.06
C ASP A 328 -40.64 50.29 38.61
N ALA A 329 -39.68 50.35 37.68
CA ALA A 329 -38.87 49.21 37.24
C ALA A 329 -37.42 49.63 36.96
N GLU A 330 -36.47 48.86 37.49
CA GLU A 330 -35.03 49.07 37.30
C GLU A 330 -34.56 48.23 36.10
N VAL A 331 -33.88 48.84 35.13
CA VAL A 331 -33.38 48.15 33.92
C VAL A 331 -31.86 48.06 33.97
N ILE A 332 -31.35 46.83 33.93
CA ILE A 332 -29.92 46.51 33.95
C ILE A 332 -29.54 45.91 32.59
N GLU A 333 -28.57 46.51 31.90
CA GLU A 333 -27.98 45.94 30.69
C GLU A 333 -26.68 45.20 31.01
N ALA A 334 -26.64 43.91 30.67
CA ALA A 334 -25.46 43.08 30.79
C ALA A 334 -25.37 42.09 29.63
N SER A 335 -24.21 42.03 28.96
CA SER A 335 -23.90 41.04 27.93
C SER A 335 -24.93 40.92 26.79
N GLY A 336 -25.52 42.04 26.35
CA GLY A 336 -26.48 42.08 25.23
C GLY A 336 -27.92 41.67 25.59
N GLN A 337 -28.23 41.50 26.87
CA GLN A 337 -29.58 41.27 27.38
C GLN A 337 -30.03 42.41 28.29
N GLN A 338 -31.32 42.74 28.23
CA GLN A 338 -31.97 43.65 29.17
C GLN A 338 -32.64 42.84 30.27
N ILE A 339 -32.28 43.13 31.51
CA ILE A 339 -32.92 42.56 32.71
C ILE A 339 -33.77 43.67 33.33
N ILE A 340 -35.09 43.49 33.31
CA ILE A 340 -36.07 44.41 33.88
C ILE A 340 -36.50 43.85 35.23
N VAL A 341 -36.20 44.56 36.31
CA VAL A 341 -36.63 44.25 37.67
C VAL A 341 -37.90 45.05 37.96
N ARG A 342 -39.04 44.36 38.07
CA ARG A 342 -40.32 44.99 38.43
C ARG A 342 -40.41 45.22 39.94
N SER A 343 -41.26 46.16 40.35
CA SER A 343 -41.50 46.52 41.76
C SER A 343 -42.01 45.37 42.65
N ASP A 344 -42.52 44.28 42.06
CA ASP A 344 -42.95 43.06 42.76
C ASP A 344 -41.82 42.02 42.92
N GLY A 345 -40.60 42.34 42.50
CA GLY A 345 -39.44 41.43 42.53
C GLY A 345 -39.33 40.49 41.33
N THR A 346 -40.23 40.59 40.35
CA THR A 346 -40.18 39.76 39.14
C THR A 346 -39.07 40.24 38.20
N LEU A 347 -38.19 39.30 37.80
CA LEU A 347 -37.12 39.52 36.83
C LEU A 347 -37.59 39.11 35.43
N VAL A 348 -37.61 40.05 34.49
CA VAL A 348 -37.92 39.80 33.08
C VAL A 348 -36.65 40.00 32.24
N ILE A 349 -36.16 38.93 31.62
CA ILE A 349 -34.98 38.96 30.74
C ILE A 349 -35.46 39.02 29.29
N THR A 350 -35.15 40.11 28.60
CA THR A 350 -35.47 40.32 27.18
C THR A 350 -34.19 40.46 26.34
N PRO A 351 -34.15 39.92 25.11
CA PRO A 351 -33.05 40.18 24.18
C PRO A 351 -32.97 41.69 23.91
N GLY A 352 -31.79 42.28 24.05
CA GLY A 352 -31.61 43.72 23.77
C GLY A 352 -31.75 44.00 22.27
N ASN A 353 -32.24 45.18 21.91
CA ASN A 353 -32.33 45.68 20.52
C ASN A 353 -30.97 45.99 19.86
N GLY A 354 -29.89 45.38 20.36
CA GLY A 354 -28.59 45.44 19.71
C GLY A 354 -28.65 44.62 18.43
N THR A 355 -28.38 45.27 17.30
CA THR A 355 -28.16 44.62 16.01
C THR A 355 -27.08 43.54 16.16
N HIS A 356 -27.49 42.29 16.30
CA HIS A 356 -26.63 41.17 15.98
C HIS A 356 -26.12 41.40 14.54
N PRO A 357 -24.82 41.28 14.25
CA PRO A 357 -24.38 41.25 12.87
C PRO A 357 -25.10 40.06 12.21
N SER A 358 -26.07 40.36 11.36
CA SER A 358 -26.76 39.37 10.56
C SER A 358 -25.72 38.71 9.68
N TRP A 359 -25.45 37.44 9.96
CA TRP A 359 -24.66 36.60 9.08
C TRP A 359 -25.41 36.50 7.75
N SER A 360 -24.95 37.22 6.72
CA SER A 360 -25.58 37.37 5.41
C SER A 360 -25.19 36.25 4.44
N GLY A 361 -25.15 35.01 4.91
CA GLY A 361 -24.84 33.84 4.07
C GLY A 361 -25.90 32.77 4.27
N GLU A 362 -26.46 32.26 3.17
CA GLU A 362 -27.33 31.08 3.20
C GLU A 362 -26.65 29.95 4.00
N PRO A 363 -27.42 29.19 4.79
CA PRO A 363 -26.89 27.99 5.44
C PRO A 363 -26.36 27.03 4.36
N PRO A 364 -25.18 26.41 4.56
CA PRO A 364 -24.65 25.45 3.59
C PRO A 364 -25.64 24.29 3.40
N ARG A 365 -25.72 23.79 2.16
CA ARG A 365 -26.62 22.68 1.82
C ARG A 365 -26.27 21.46 2.68
N ALA A 366 -27.25 20.93 3.41
CA ALA A 366 -27.07 19.78 4.32
C ALA A 366 -26.61 18.50 3.61
N THR A 367 -26.82 18.43 2.29
CA THR A 367 -26.45 17.31 1.42
C THR A 367 -25.07 17.46 0.78
N ALA A 368 -24.35 18.57 0.99
CA ALA A 368 -23.14 18.90 0.23
C ALA A 368 -22.07 17.80 0.29
N GLU A 369 -21.88 17.22 1.46
CA GLU A 369 -20.93 16.12 1.66
C GLU A 369 -21.34 14.84 0.95
N THR A 370 -22.59 14.42 1.14
CA THR A 370 -23.15 13.26 0.45
C THR A 370 -23.13 13.44 -1.06
N GLU A 371 -23.42 14.65 -1.56
CA GLU A 371 -23.30 15.02 -2.96
C GLU A 371 -21.85 14.85 -3.45
N TYR A 372 -20.87 15.38 -2.71
CA TYR A 372 -19.46 15.26 -3.05
C TYR A 372 -19.00 13.80 -3.13
N LEU A 373 -19.23 13.03 -2.07
CA LEU A 373 -18.81 11.64 -2.00
C LEU A 373 -19.53 10.77 -3.05
N THR A 374 -20.82 11.02 -3.29
CA THR A 374 -21.58 10.32 -4.35
C THR A 374 -21.03 10.64 -5.73
N ALA A 375 -20.70 11.91 -6.01
CA ALA A 375 -20.11 12.31 -7.28
C ALA A 375 -18.76 11.61 -7.52
N ARG A 376 -17.93 11.49 -6.49
CA ARG A 376 -16.66 10.77 -6.56
C ARG A 376 -16.82 9.28 -6.80
N VAL A 377 -17.76 8.63 -6.11
CA VAL A 377 -18.15 7.23 -6.37
C VAL A 377 -18.59 7.05 -7.82
N ASN A 378 -19.42 7.96 -8.35
CA ASN A 378 -19.87 7.90 -9.74
C ASN A 378 -18.68 7.99 -10.72
N LYS A 379 -17.68 8.85 -10.46
CA LYS A 379 -16.47 8.93 -11.29
C LYS A 379 -15.65 7.64 -11.30
N VAL A 380 -15.54 6.98 -10.17
CA VAL A 380 -14.91 5.66 -10.11
C VAL A 380 -15.74 4.63 -10.89
N GLN A 381 -17.07 4.64 -10.73
CA GLN A 381 -17.98 3.70 -11.39
C GLN A 381 -18.14 3.92 -12.90
N GLU A 382 -17.94 5.14 -13.40
CA GLU A 382 -17.82 5.44 -14.84
C GLU A 382 -16.69 4.61 -15.49
N GLN A 383 -15.59 4.38 -14.76
CA GLN A 383 -14.45 3.57 -15.22
C GLN A 383 -14.60 2.07 -14.85
N PHE A 384 -15.17 1.81 -13.68
CA PHE A 384 -15.30 0.48 -13.06
C PHE A 384 -16.68 0.30 -12.40
N GLY A 385 -17.70 -0.08 -13.18
CA GLY A 385 -19.09 -0.14 -12.71
C GLY A 385 -19.38 -1.07 -11.53
N ASN A 386 -18.48 -2.01 -11.23
CA ASN A 386 -18.54 -2.95 -10.12
C ASN A 386 -17.68 -2.53 -8.91
N ALA A 387 -17.14 -1.31 -8.88
CA ALA A 387 -16.29 -0.84 -7.78
C ALA A 387 -17.05 -0.79 -6.44
N LEU A 388 -16.44 -1.39 -5.42
CA LEU A 388 -16.81 -1.37 -4.01
C LEU A 388 -15.82 -0.49 -3.26
N GLY A 389 -16.23 0.19 -2.18
CA GLY A 389 -15.26 0.78 -1.27
C GLY A 389 -14.40 -0.33 -0.63
N ALA A 390 -13.13 -0.06 -0.34
CA ALA A 390 -12.19 -1.09 0.12
C ALA A 390 -12.64 -1.79 1.42
N ASP A 391 -13.30 -1.06 2.33
CA ASP A 391 -13.86 -1.61 3.57
C ASP A 391 -15.09 -2.50 3.30
N ASP A 392 -16.01 -2.05 2.41
CA ASP A 392 -17.16 -2.86 1.97
C ASP A 392 -16.69 -4.16 1.29
N PHE A 393 -15.67 -4.05 0.43
CA PHE A 393 -15.05 -5.18 -0.23
C PHE A 393 -14.50 -6.21 0.76
N ILE A 394 -13.66 -5.79 1.73
CA ILE A 394 -13.01 -6.75 2.63
C ILE A 394 -14.01 -7.42 3.58
N GLN A 395 -15.04 -6.68 4.03
CA GLN A 395 -16.11 -7.23 4.87
C GLN A 395 -16.89 -8.31 4.12
N ARG A 396 -17.26 -8.06 2.85
CA ARG A 396 -17.95 -9.05 2.02
C ARG A 396 -17.09 -10.28 1.75
N VAL A 397 -15.79 -10.10 1.54
CA VAL A 397 -14.83 -11.20 1.39
C VAL A 397 -14.77 -12.04 2.67
N GLU A 398 -14.58 -11.42 3.83
CA GLU A 398 -14.53 -12.12 5.12
C GLU A 398 -15.81 -12.93 5.36
N MET A 399 -16.98 -12.30 5.21
CA MET A 399 -18.27 -12.98 5.40
C MET A 399 -18.45 -14.16 4.45
N ALA A 400 -18.11 -13.98 3.17
CA ALA A 400 -18.25 -15.03 2.17
C ALA A 400 -17.29 -16.19 2.45
N LEU A 401 -16.03 -15.91 2.77
CA LEU A 401 -15.01 -16.92 3.03
C LEU A 401 -15.26 -17.67 4.33
N TYR A 402 -15.78 -16.99 5.37
CA TYR A 402 -16.19 -17.63 6.62
C TYR A 402 -17.27 -18.69 6.41
N ALA A 403 -18.22 -18.46 5.48
CA ALA A 403 -19.23 -19.45 5.12
C ALA A 403 -18.65 -20.74 4.51
N PHE A 404 -17.42 -20.69 3.99
CA PHE A 404 -16.67 -21.84 3.49
C PHE A 404 -15.59 -22.34 4.46
N GLY A 405 -15.57 -21.82 5.69
CA GLY A 405 -14.68 -22.26 6.78
C GLY A 405 -13.32 -21.56 6.83
N PHE A 406 -13.07 -20.55 6.00
CA PHE A 406 -11.84 -19.76 6.07
C PHE A 406 -11.97 -18.64 7.11
N ASN A 407 -10.94 -18.43 7.93
CA ASN A 407 -10.83 -17.29 8.85
C ASN A 407 -9.34 -16.96 9.09
N GLY A 408 -9.06 -15.87 9.81
CA GLY A 408 -7.69 -15.42 10.07
C GLY A 408 -6.83 -16.37 10.91
N ASP A 409 -7.45 -17.24 11.70
CA ASP A 409 -6.72 -18.18 12.56
C ASP A 409 -6.26 -19.43 11.79
N ASN A 410 -6.99 -19.80 10.73
CA ASN A 410 -6.81 -21.07 10.05
C ASN A 410 -6.32 -20.94 8.60
N SER A 411 -6.20 -19.72 8.08
CA SER A 411 -5.86 -19.44 6.69
C SER A 411 -4.66 -18.52 6.61
N ILE A 412 -3.75 -18.79 5.66
CA ILE A 412 -2.69 -17.84 5.31
C ILE A 412 -3.09 -17.04 4.07
N ALA A 413 -2.98 -15.72 4.16
CA ALA A 413 -3.17 -14.83 3.03
C ALA A 413 -1.88 -14.66 2.22
N MET A 414 -2.00 -14.81 0.91
CA MET A 414 -0.95 -14.49 -0.05
C MET A 414 -1.40 -13.29 -0.88
N VAL A 415 -0.67 -12.19 -0.80
CA VAL A 415 -1.09 -10.89 -1.35
C VAL A 415 -0.15 -10.45 -2.47
N ASN A 416 -0.68 -10.29 -3.67
CA ASN A 416 0.01 -9.76 -4.84
C ASN A 416 -0.54 -8.39 -5.22
N LEU A 417 0.27 -7.34 -5.04
CA LEU A 417 -0.06 -5.96 -5.42
C LEU A 417 1.09 -5.34 -6.23
N CYS A 418 0.92 -4.09 -6.66
CA CYS A 418 2.06 -3.30 -7.11
C CYS A 418 3.05 -3.05 -5.95
N ARG A 419 4.31 -2.75 -6.28
CA ARG A 419 5.34 -2.34 -5.29
C ARG A 419 5.15 -0.92 -4.75
N ASP A 420 4.30 -0.14 -5.42
CA ASP A 420 3.95 1.24 -5.07
C ASP A 420 3.35 1.30 -3.66
N GLU A 421 3.82 2.23 -2.84
CA GLU A 421 3.48 2.34 -1.42
C GLU A 421 1.98 2.61 -1.19
N VAL A 422 1.29 3.20 -2.17
CA VAL A 422 -0.15 3.50 -2.06
C VAL A 422 -1.01 2.24 -2.00
N THR A 423 -0.49 1.10 -2.44
CA THR A 423 -1.19 -0.19 -2.37
C THR A 423 -1.26 -0.75 -0.94
N VAL A 424 -0.48 -0.20 0.00
CA VAL A 424 -0.42 -0.66 1.39
C VAL A 424 -1.78 -0.56 2.09
N THR A 425 -2.65 0.36 1.68
CA THR A 425 -3.98 0.57 2.25
C THR A 425 -4.90 -0.64 2.11
N LEU A 426 -4.84 -1.35 0.98
CA LEU A 426 -5.58 -2.59 0.76
C LEU A 426 -4.90 -3.77 1.45
N LYS A 427 -3.56 -3.81 1.40
CA LYS A 427 -2.77 -4.83 2.11
C LYS A 427 -3.07 -4.86 3.60
N GLN A 428 -3.09 -3.70 4.26
CA GLN A 428 -3.41 -3.58 5.69
C GLN A 428 -4.81 -4.09 6.02
N ARG A 429 -5.81 -3.82 5.18
CA ARG A 429 -7.18 -4.34 5.35
C ARG A 429 -7.22 -5.85 5.26
N ILE A 430 -6.49 -6.45 4.31
CA ILE A 430 -6.37 -7.90 4.20
C ILE A 430 -5.66 -8.48 5.43
N GLU A 431 -4.56 -7.86 5.87
CA GLU A 431 -3.78 -8.33 7.02
C GLU A 431 -4.51 -8.15 8.36
N HIS A 432 -5.46 -7.21 8.43
CA HIS A 432 -6.34 -7.07 9.59
C HIS A 432 -7.27 -8.29 9.76
N VAL A 433 -7.68 -8.91 8.66
CA VAL A 433 -8.59 -10.08 8.67
C VAL A 433 -7.80 -11.39 8.76
N PHE A 434 -6.69 -11.51 8.03
CA PHE A 434 -5.97 -12.78 7.85
C PHE A 434 -4.60 -12.84 8.53
N GLY A 435 -4.25 -11.84 9.35
CA GLY A 435 -2.93 -11.74 9.96
C GLY A 435 -1.83 -11.36 8.96
N SER A 436 -0.57 -11.59 9.33
CA SER A 436 0.57 -11.24 8.47
C SER A 436 0.55 -12.05 7.18
N SER A 437 0.64 -11.37 6.03
CA SER A 437 0.52 -12.00 4.71
C SER A 437 1.87 -12.27 4.07
N PHE A 438 1.94 -13.34 3.26
CA PHE A 438 3.07 -13.58 2.36
C PHE A 438 2.92 -12.69 1.10
N SER A 439 3.83 -11.74 0.91
CA SER A 439 3.70 -10.72 -0.16
C SER A 439 4.43 -11.10 -1.43
N THR A 440 3.71 -11.14 -2.54
CA THR A 440 4.25 -11.45 -3.88
C THR A 440 4.26 -10.30 -4.85
N ASN A 441 4.19 -9.09 -4.30
CA ASN A 441 4.16 -7.84 -5.06
C ASN A 441 5.28 -7.78 -6.11
N GLY A 442 4.93 -7.22 -7.26
CA GLY A 442 5.84 -6.92 -8.37
C GLY A 442 5.42 -5.62 -9.06
N LEU A 443 6.27 -5.05 -9.92
CA LEU A 443 5.89 -3.85 -10.67
C LEU A 443 4.58 -4.06 -11.44
N GLY A 444 3.61 -3.15 -11.27
CA GLY A 444 2.28 -3.26 -11.87
C GLY A 444 1.48 -4.50 -11.44
N GLY A 445 1.89 -5.20 -10.37
CA GLY A 445 1.28 -6.45 -9.91
C GLY A 445 1.79 -7.71 -10.63
N VAL A 446 2.89 -7.62 -11.39
CA VAL A 446 3.43 -8.79 -12.10
C VAL A 446 3.89 -9.90 -11.15
N LEU A 447 3.47 -11.13 -11.42
CA LEU A 447 3.86 -12.30 -10.63
C LEU A 447 5.20 -12.88 -11.10
N THR A 448 6.28 -12.50 -10.42
CA THR A 448 7.64 -13.07 -10.62
C THR A 448 8.04 -14.11 -9.58
N CYS A 449 7.34 -14.17 -8.45
CA CYS A 449 7.63 -15.10 -7.36
C CYS A 449 7.65 -16.57 -7.80
N GLY A 450 6.83 -16.90 -8.81
CA GLY A 450 6.78 -18.22 -9.44
C GLY A 450 6.30 -19.33 -8.52
N VAL A 451 6.39 -20.58 -8.99
CA VAL A 451 5.94 -21.77 -8.25
C VAL A 451 6.74 -21.93 -6.96
N THR A 452 8.02 -21.58 -6.97
CA THR A 452 8.87 -21.62 -5.78
C THR A 452 8.44 -20.59 -4.74
N GLY A 453 8.08 -19.38 -5.16
CA GLY A 453 7.59 -18.35 -4.25
C GLY A 453 6.21 -18.67 -3.68
N ILE A 454 5.31 -19.22 -4.49
CA ILE A 454 4.00 -19.70 -4.01
C ILE A 454 4.23 -20.82 -2.99
N GLY A 455 4.98 -21.87 -3.35
CA GLY A 455 5.26 -22.99 -2.46
C GLY A 455 5.95 -22.59 -1.14
N ALA A 456 6.81 -21.56 -1.16
CA ALA A 456 7.38 -21.00 0.06
C ALA A 456 6.28 -20.44 0.97
N GLY A 457 5.40 -19.57 0.46
CA GLY A 457 4.27 -19.04 1.24
C GLY A 457 3.30 -20.12 1.74
N LEU A 458 3.00 -21.15 0.93
CA LEU A 458 2.11 -22.23 1.35
C LEU A 458 2.67 -23.05 2.51
N SER A 459 4.00 -23.18 2.59
CA SER A 459 4.68 -23.92 3.66
C SER A 459 4.55 -23.26 5.04
N HIS A 460 3.94 -22.09 5.11
CA HIS A 460 3.71 -21.34 6.34
C HIS A 460 2.25 -21.42 6.82
N SER A 461 1.36 -22.06 6.05
CA SER A 461 -0.07 -22.17 6.39
C SER A 461 -0.30 -22.92 7.71
N PRO A 462 -1.25 -22.45 8.54
CA PRO A 462 -1.77 -23.21 9.67
C PRO A 462 -2.39 -24.55 9.22
N LEU A 463 -2.37 -25.54 10.11
CA LEU A 463 -3.13 -26.78 9.90
C LEU A 463 -4.47 -26.69 10.63
N CYS A 464 -5.55 -26.88 9.88
CA CYS A 464 -6.88 -27.04 10.44
C CYS A 464 -6.97 -28.35 11.25
N GLU A 465 -7.98 -28.47 12.11
CA GLU A 465 -8.25 -29.72 12.85
C GLU A 465 -8.43 -30.94 11.93
N SER A 466 -8.89 -30.73 10.70
CA SER A 466 -9.01 -31.77 9.67
C SER A 466 -7.67 -32.25 9.09
N GLY A 467 -6.55 -31.62 9.47
CA GLY A 467 -5.22 -31.84 8.91
C GLY A 467 -4.99 -31.16 7.56
N LYS A 468 -5.94 -30.36 7.06
CA LYS A 468 -5.81 -29.60 5.82
C LYS A 468 -5.21 -28.22 6.04
N GLU A 469 -4.50 -27.73 5.04
CA GLU A 469 -4.04 -26.33 4.95
C GLU A 469 -5.13 -25.46 4.29
N ARG A 470 -5.17 -24.17 4.62
CA ARG A 470 -6.04 -23.19 3.94
C ARG A 470 -5.27 -21.97 3.47
N TYR A 471 -5.53 -21.57 2.23
CA TYR A 471 -4.87 -20.44 1.59
C TYR A 471 -5.88 -19.45 1.01
N VAL A 472 -5.60 -18.16 1.10
CA VAL A 472 -6.40 -17.11 0.45
C VAL A 472 -5.48 -16.26 -0.42
N PHE A 473 -5.68 -16.34 -1.74
CA PHE A 473 -4.87 -15.61 -2.71
C PHE A 473 -5.58 -14.32 -3.14
N PHE A 474 -4.87 -13.19 -3.00
CA PHE A 474 -5.30 -11.87 -3.39
C PHE A 474 -4.39 -11.33 -4.49
N SER A 475 -4.95 -10.82 -5.59
CA SER A 475 -4.15 -10.24 -6.68
C SER A 475 -4.82 -9.05 -7.36
N PHE A 476 -4.18 -7.88 -7.26
CA PHE A 476 -4.71 -6.62 -7.81
C PHE A 476 -3.61 -5.78 -8.47
N PRO A 477 -3.73 -5.39 -9.75
CA PRO A 477 -3.06 -4.20 -10.21
C PRO A 477 -3.78 -2.98 -9.63
N HIS A 478 -3.20 -1.80 -9.80
CA HIS A 478 -3.77 -0.58 -9.25
C HIS A 478 -3.78 0.56 -10.25
N ILE A 479 -4.66 1.53 -10.01
CA ILE A 479 -4.82 2.75 -10.81
C ILE A 479 -5.26 3.89 -9.91
N SER A 480 -4.91 5.13 -10.24
CA SER A 480 -5.52 6.30 -9.61
C SER A 480 -6.57 6.95 -10.49
N ILE A 481 -7.59 7.47 -9.84
CA ILE A 481 -8.58 8.40 -10.40
C ILE A 481 -8.62 9.56 -9.42
N ASN A 482 -8.19 10.76 -9.78
CA ASN A 482 -8.15 11.86 -8.79
C ASN A 482 -9.56 12.36 -8.41
N ALA A 483 -9.65 13.32 -7.50
CA ALA A 483 -10.93 13.83 -7.01
C ALA A 483 -11.83 14.41 -8.12
N SER A 484 -11.24 14.97 -9.17
CA SER A 484 -11.96 15.46 -10.37
C SER A 484 -12.39 14.34 -11.33
N GLY A 485 -11.97 13.09 -11.12
CA GLY A 485 -12.27 11.97 -12.00
C GLY A 485 -11.24 11.74 -13.11
N GLU A 486 -10.09 12.41 -13.10
CA GLU A 486 -9.04 12.20 -14.10
C GLU A 486 -8.25 10.92 -13.79
N VAL A 487 -8.01 10.09 -14.81
CA VAL A 487 -7.40 8.77 -14.68
C VAL A 487 -5.88 8.85 -14.83
N GLY A 488 -5.15 8.36 -13.81
CA GLY A 488 -3.69 8.23 -13.82
C GLY A 488 -2.93 9.21 -12.92
N PRO A 489 -3.33 10.49 -12.77
CA PRO A 489 -2.69 11.40 -11.82
C PRO A 489 -2.97 11.05 -10.36
N MET A 490 -2.04 11.39 -9.46
CA MET A 490 -2.16 11.16 -8.02
C MET A 490 -1.30 12.16 -7.24
N SER A 491 -1.89 12.85 -6.27
CA SER A 491 -1.15 13.64 -5.28
C SER A 491 -0.53 12.72 -4.23
N ARG A 492 0.66 13.07 -3.71
CA ARG A 492 1.37 12.29 -2.68
C ARG A 492 1.83 13.21 -1.54
N PRO A 493 1.89 12.71 -0.29
CA PRO A 493 2.34 13.52 0.85
C PRO A 493 3.73 14.12 0.60
N GLY A 494 3.89 15.40 0.95
CA GLY A 494 5.20 16.09 0.90
C GLY A 494 5.81 16.26 -0.50
N ARG A 495 5.08 15.94 -1.58
CA ARG A 495 5.53 16.11 -2.97
C ARG A 495 4.70 17.17 -3.68
N PRO A 496 5.32 18.25 -4.21
CA PRO A 496 4.58 19.24 -4.99
C PRO A 496 4.03 18.67 -6.30
N GLY A 497 2.76 18.96 -6.58
CA GLY A 497 2.08 18.55 -7.80
C GLY A 497 1.58 17.11 -7.78
N GLN A 498 1.18 16.60 -8.96
CA GLN A 498 0.69 15.24 -9.11
C GLN A 498 1.76 14.34 -9.73
N SER A 499 1.92 13.17 -9.11
CA SER A 499 2.62 12.01 -9.65
C SER A 499 1.62 11.14 -10.45
N CYS A 500 1.93 9.85 -10.62
CA CYS A 500 1.06 8.93 -11.35
C CYS A 500 0.89 7.57 -10.64
N ALA A 501 -0.20 6.86 -10.94
CA ALA A 501 -0.41 5.47 -10.55
C ALA A 501 -1.27 4.70 -11.59
N CYS A 502 -0.85 3.52 -12.05
CA CYS A 502 0.41 2.82 -11.79
C CYS A 502 1.53 3.29 -12.75
N GLY A 503 2.67 3.75 -12.23
CA GLY A 503 3.80 4.20 -13.06
C GLY A 503 4.32 3.13 -14.04
N ALA A 504 4.40 1.87 -13.62
CA ALA A 504 4.83 0.76 -14.48
C ALA A 504 3.83 0.46 -15.61
N LEU A 505 2.53 0.51 -15.33
CA LEU A 505 1.49 0.31 -16.34
C LEU A 505 1.43 1.48 -17.32
N ILE A 506 1.60 2.72 -16.85
CA ILE A 506 1.68 3.91 -17.71
C ILE A 506 2.87 3.82 -18.65
N LYS A 507 4.05 3.43 -18.14
CA LYS A 507 5.25 3.24 -18.96
C LYS A 507 5.05 2.13 -20.00
N SER A 508 4.54 0.96 -19.57
CA SER A 508 4.25 -0.17 -20.47
C SER A 508 3.22 0.21 -21.54
N TRP A 509 2.17 0.94 -21.17
CA TRP A 509 1.14 1.42 -22.09
C TRP A 509 1.73 2.34 -23.16
N ASN A 510 2.54 3.32 -22.76
CA ASN A 510 3.17 4.25 -23.67
C ASN A 510 4.14 3.57 -24.64
N GLU A 511 4.96 2.64 -24.13
CA GLU A 511 5.91 1.88 -24.96
C GLU A 511 5.20 0.92 -25.93
N ILE A 512 4.17 0.18 -25.48
CA ILE A 512 3.41 -0.70 -26.39
C ILE A 512 2.72 0.10 -27.50
N ARG A 513 2.21 1.30 -27.17
CA ARG A 513 1.57 2.20 -28.16
C ARG A 513 2.55 2.77 -29.17
N SER A 514 3.77 3.09 -28.74
CA SER A 514 4.78 3.72 -29.59
C SER A 514 5.57 2.70 -30.41
N GLU A 515 5.96 1.58 -29.82
CA GLU A 515 6.81 0.55 -30.42
C GLU A 515 5.99 -0.49 -31.21
N GLY A 516 4.72 -0.68 -30.87
CA GLY A 516 3.86 -1.74 -31.37
C GLY A 516 3.82 -3.00 -30.50
N LEU A 517 2.84 -3.85 -30.74
CA LEU A 517 2.59 -5.09 -30.02
C LEU A 517 3.59 -6.17 -30.43
N THR A 518 3.86 -6.28 -31.73
CA THR A 518 4.67 -7.37 -32.32
C THR A 518 6.08 -7.44 -31.72
N CYS A 519 6.74 -6.29 -31.57
CA CYS A 519 8.10 -6.23 -31.03
C CYS A 519 8.17 -6.53 -29.53
N ASN A 520 7.07 -6.31 -28.80
CA ASN A 520 6.92 -6.51 -27.36
C ASN A 520 6.43 -7.92 -26.98
N CYS A 521 5.84 -8.67 -27.91
CA CYS A 521 5.48 -10.09 -27.73
C CYS A 521 6.70 -11.03 -27.77
N LYS A 522 7.62 -10.92 -26.82
CA LYS A 522 8.75 -11.87 -26.70
C LYS A 522 8.28 -13.23 -26.18
N ILE A 523 9.11 -14.26 -26.43
CA ILE A 523 8.88 -15.61 -25.89
C ILE A 523 8.96 -15.60 -24.35
N PRO A 524 8.14 -16.38 -23.64
CA PRO A 524 8.26 -16.53 -22.19
C PRO A 524 9.65 -17.04 -21.75
N GLY A 525 10.16 -16.55 -20.62
CA GLY A 525 11.46 -16.93 -20.07
C GLY A 525 12.62 -16.00 -20.43
N VAL A 526 12.36 -14.96 -21.23
CA VAL A 526 13.33 -13.92 -21.59
C VAL A 526 12.95 -12.58 -20.95
N HIS A 527 13.92 -11.89 -20.36
CA HIS A 527 13.73 -10.58 -19.75
C HIS A 527 14.98 -9.71 -19.92
N ASP A 528 14.83 -8.40 -19.75
CA ASP A 528 15.98 -7.50 -19.60
C ASP A 528 16.61 -7.72 -18.22
N ALA A 529 17.90 -8.05 -18.18
CA ALA A 529 18.62 -8.31 -16.95
C ALA A 529 18.65 -7.11 -15.98
N LEU A 530 18.56 -5.89 -16.50
CA LEU A 530 18.51 -4.65 -15.69
C LEU A 530 17.10 -4.27 -15.26
N ASP A 531 16.09 -4.79 -15.96
CA ASP A 531 14.67 -4.55 -15.70
C ASP A 531 13.83 -5.84 -15.77
N PRO A 532 14.08 -6.84 -14.89
CA PRO A 532 13.39 -8.12 -14.97
C PRO A 532 11.88 -7.99 -14.85
N GLU A 533 11.38 -7.38 -13.77
CA GLU A 533 9.94 -7.24 -13.56
C GLU A 533 9.24 -6.41 -14.63
N TYR A 534 9.81 -5.25 -14.97
CA TYR A 534 9.20 -4.37 -15.97
C TYR A 534 9.13 -5.02 -17.35
N SER A 535 10.22 -5.64 -17.80
CA SER A 535 10.23 -6.31 -19.11
C SER A 535 9.31 -7.54 -19.13
N ILE A 536 9.22 -8.32 -18.05
CA ILE A 536 8.27 -9.44 -17.94
C ILE A 536 6.82 -8.93 -17.98
N LEU A 537 6.50 -7.87 -17.22
CA LEU A 537 5.18 -7.23 -17.21
C LEU A 537 4.79 -6.78 -18.61
N LYS A 538 5.63 -5.97 -19.27
CA LYS A 538 5.38 -5.44 -20.60
C LYS A 538 5.12 -6.54 -21.62
N GLN A 539 5.97 -7.58 -21.60
CA GLN A 539 5.82 -8.70 -22.53
C GLN A 539 4.56 -9.52 -22.26
N ARG A 540 4.16 -9.72 -20.99
CA ARG A 540 2.93 -10.45 -20.63
C ARG A 540 1.70 -9.68 -21.08
N ILE A 541 1.63 -8.37 -20.82
CA ILE A 541 0.55 -7.50 -21.32
C ILE A 541 0.48 -7.54 -22.84
N ALA A 542 1.61 -7.40 -23.54
CA ALA A 542 1.64 -7.47 -25.01
C ALA A 542 1.14 -8.82 -25.54
N ARG A 543 1.57 -9.95 -24.94
CA ARG A 543 1.07 -11.28 -25.31
C ARG A 543 -0.43 -11.42 -25.05
N ARG A 544 -0.92 -10.88 -23.93
CA ARG A 544 -2.35 -10.93 -23.60
C ARG A 544 -3.19 -10.13 -24.59
N LEU A 545 -2.81 -8.89 -24.86
CA LEU A 545 -3.46 -8.04 -25.87
C LEU A 545 -3.52 -8.74 -27.24
N ARG A 546 -2.40 -9.36 -27.67
CA ARG A 546 -2.36 -10.11 -28.93
C ARG A 546 -3.30 -11.31 -28.93
N HIS A 547 -3.34 -12.05 -27.82
CA HIS A 547 -4.24 -13.18 -27.64
C HIS A 547 -5.72 -12.76 -27.70
N GLU A 548 -6.05 -11.58 -27.17
CA GLU A 548 -7.38 -10.98 -27.22
C GLU A 548 -7.71 -10.31 -28.57
N GLY A 549 -6.82 -10.43 -29.57
CA GLY A 549 -7.06 -9.95 -30.94
C GLY A 549 -6.65 -8.51 -31.23
N ALA A 550 -5.91 -7.85 -30.33
CA ALA A 550 -5.37 -6.51 -30.58
C ALA A 550 -4.30 -6.52 -31.69
N THR A 551 -4.24 -5.45 -32.47
CA THR A 551 -3.22 -5.19 -33.51
C THR A 551 -2.37 -3.98 -33.15
N ASP A 552 -1.27 -3.75 -33.88
CA ASP A 552 -0.41 -2.58 -33.70
C ASP A 552 -1.18 -1.24 -33.89
N GLU A 553 -2.25 -1.25 -34.70
CA GLU A 553 -3.15 -0.10 -34.86
C GLU A 553 -4.14 0.02 -33.70
N SER A 554 -4.76 -1.08 -33.27
CA SER A 554 -5.82 -1.02 -32.25
C SER A 554 -5.27 -0.62 -30.88
N VAL A 555 -4.03 -1.00 -30.55
CA VAL A 555 -3.41 -0.63 -29.26
C VAL A 555 -3.24 0.88 -29.10
N LYS A 556 -3.17 1.64 -30.20
CA LYS A 556 -3.04 3.11 -30.16
C LYS A 556 -4.28 3.79 -29.55
N GLY A 557 -5.44 3.14 -29.62
CA GLY A 557 -6.71 3.61 -29.06
C GLY A 557 -6.94 3.23 -27.60
N LEU A 558 -6.12 2.36 -27.01
CA LEU A 558 -6.27 1.95 -25.61
C LEU A 558 -5.96 3.12 -24.67
N ASN A 559 -6.74 3.25 -23.60
CA ASN A 559 -6.47 4.15 -22.49
C ASN A 559 -5.86 3.39 -21.29
N LEU A 560 -5.51 4.12 -20.22
CA LEU A 560 -4.91 3.52 -19.02
C LEU A 560 -5.87 2.56 -18.31
N THR A 561 -7.18 2.86 -18.26
CA THR A 561 -8.20 1.96 -17.71
C THR A 561 -8.21 0.62 -18.44
N ASP A 562 -8.12 0.64 -19.78
CA ASP A 562 -8.09 -0.58 -20.60
C ASP A 562 -6.86 -1.43 -20.29
N VAL A 563 -5.68 -0.80 -20.24
CA VAL A 563 -4.42 -1.51 -19.93
C VAL A 563 -4.43 -2.07 -18.51
N THR A 564 -4.97 -1.35 -17.53
CA THR A 564 -5.12 -1.86 -16.15
C THR A 564 -6.06 -3.06 -16.10
N LYS A 565 -7.17 -3.05 -16.85
CA LYS A 565 -8.07 -4.21 -16.97
C LYS A 565 -7.38 -5.41 -17.65
N VAL A 566 -6.54 -5.17 -18.65
CA VAL A 566 -5.72 -6.24 -19.28
C VAL A 566 -4.69 -6.78 -18.29
N ALA A 567 -4.03 -5.90 -17.52
CA ALA A 567 -3.09 -6.30 -16.48
C ALA A 567 -3.77 -7.20 -15.44
N GLU A 568 -4.98 -6.84 -14.99
CA GLU A 568 -5.76 -7.66 -14.05
C GLU A 568 -5.98 -9.07 -14.60
N ARG A 569 -6.51 -9.20 -15.82
CA ARG A 569 -6.72 -10.53 -16.43
C ARG A 569 -5.41 -11.30 -16.61
N THR A 570 -4.32 -10.59 -16.94
CA THR A 570 -3.00 -11.20 -17.12
C THR A 570 -2.47 -11.78 -15.81
N ILE A 571 -2.53 -11.01 -14.71
CA ILE A 571 -2.02 -11.47 -13.41
C ILE A 571 -2.94 -12.51 -12.78
N SER A 572 -4.26 -12.46 -13.05
CA SER A 572 -5.22 -13.48 -12.62
C SER A 572 -4.93 -14.83 -13.28
N ASP A 573 -4.72 -14.86 -14.60
CA ASP A 573 -4.35 -16.09 -15.32
C ASP A 573 -3.00 -16.65 -14.86
N ASP A 574 -1.99 -15.78 -14.66
CA ASP A 574 -0.69 -16.18 -14.12
C ASP A 574 -0.84 -16.78 -12.72
N LEU A 575 -1.66 -16.16 -11.84
CA LEU A 575 -1.93 -16.66 -10.50
C LEU A 575 -2.58 -18.04 -10.53
N GLU A 576 -3.66 -18.21 -11.31
CA GLU A 576 -4.35 -19.49 -11.42
C GLU A 576 -3.43 -20.59 -11.96
N PHE A 577 -2.58 -20.25 -12.94
CA PHE A 577 -1.57 -21.17 -13.44
C PHE A 577 -0.60 -21.58 -12.33
N LEU A 578 -0.06 -20.64 -11.56
CA LEU A 578 0.86 -20.93 -10.46
C LEU A 578 0.20 -21.77 -9.36
N ILE A 579 -1.04 -21.46 -8.98
CA ILE A 579 -1.82 -22.24 -8.01
C ILE A 579 -1.97 -23.68 -8.49
N SER A 580 -2.27 -23.90 -9.78
CA SER A 580 -2.41 -25.25 -10.35
C SER A 580 -1.13 -26.10 -10.26
N GLN A 581 0.03 -25.46 -10.18
CA GLN A 581 1.33 -26.12 -10.06
C GLN A 581 1.76 -26.32 -8.59
N ALA A 582 1.29 -25.47 -7.68
CA ALA A 582 1.76 -25.42 -6.30
C ALA A 582 0.79 -26.04 -5.28
N VAL A 583 -0.51 -26.03 -5.56
CA VAL A 583 -1.56 -26.46 -4.62
C VAL A 583 -2.11 -27.82 -5.02
N ASP A 584 -2.15 -28.76 -4.07
CA ASP A 584 -2.89 -30.02 -4.20
C ASP A 584 -4.27 -29.88 -3.52
N PRO A 585 -5.38 -29.80 -4.28
CA PRO A 585 -6.73 -29.60 -3.71
C PRO A 585 -7.22 -30.75 -2.82
N LYS A 586 -6.50 -31.87 -2.78
CA LYS A 586 -6.78 -32.96 -1.82
C LYS A 586 -6.22 -32.66 -0.43
N LYS A 587 -5.14 -31.88 -0.36
CA LYS A 587 -4.42 -31.56 0.88
C LYS A 587 -4.76 -30.18 1.43
N ALA A 588 -5.21 -29.27 0.57
CA ALA A 588 -5.56 -27.92 0.95
C ALA A 588 -6.86 -27.46 0.31
N ASP A 589 -7.58 -26.61 1.04
CA ASP A 589 -8.67 -25.81 0.49
C ASP A 589 -8.15 -24.39 0.23
N TYR A 590 -8.61 -23.72 -0.82
CA TYR A 590 -8.12 -22.36 -1.11
C TYR A 590 -9.18 -21.43 -1.69
N ALA A 591 -8.94 -20.14 -1.56
CA ALA A 591 -9.76 -19.08 -2.14
C ALA A 591 -8.92 -18.19 -3.05
N VAL A 592 -9.52 -17.66 -4.10
CA VAL A 592 -8.90 -16.69 -5.01
C VAL A 592 -9.82 -15.49 -5.16
N ILE A 593 -9.26 -14.29 -4.90
CA ILE A 593 -9.95 -13.01 -5.02
C ILE A 593 -9.06 -12.06 -5.82
N THR A 594 -9.52 -11.65 -7.00
CA THR A 594 -8.80 -10.74 -7.90
C THR A 594 -9.67 -9.55 -8.30
N GLY A 595 -9.04 -8.50 -8.79
CA GLY A 595 -9.72 -7.27 -9.19
C GLY A 595 -8.76 -6.16 -9.49
N VAL A 596 -9.24 -4.92 -9.47
CA VAL A 596 -8.41 -3.71 -9.58
C VAL A 596 -8.53 -2.88 -8.31
N GLN A 597 -7.40 -2.52 -7.69
CA GLN A 597 -7.37 -1.52 -6.62
C GLN A 597 -7.40 -0.12 -7.23
N ILE A 598 -8.26 0.76 -6.70
CA ILE A 598 -8.48 2.09 -7.26
C ILE A 598 -8.30 3.13 -6.14
N HIS A 599 -7.34 4.01 -6.35
CA HIS A 599 -7.08 5.13 -5.46
C HIS A 599 -7.84 6.36 -5.94
N ASN A 600 -8.78 6.82 -5.12
CA ASN A 600 -9.51 8.06 -5.38
C ASN A 600 -9.10 9.12 -4.37
N TRP A 601 -7.98 9.78 -4.65
CA TRP A 601 -7.33 10.73 -3.74
C TRP A 601 -7.56 12.19 -4.16
N ALA A 602 -7.34 13.10 -3.22
CA ALA A 602 -7.44 14.55 -3.41
C ALA A 602 -6.56 15.04 -4.56
N ASN A 603 -6.95 16.14 -5.21
CA ASN A 603 -6.13 16.76 -6.25
C ASN A 603 -4.83 17.34 -5.69
N ASN A 604 -4.90 17.90 -4.49
CA ASN A 604 -3.75 18.28 -3.67
C ASN A 604 -3.82 17.51 -2.34
N PHE A 605 -2.75 16.83 -1.97
CA PHE A 605 -2.75 15.99 -0.77
C PHE A 605 -2.97 16.80 0.52
N GLU A 606 -2.55 18.07 0.51
CA GLU A 606 -2.65 18.99 1.66
C GLU A 606 -3.97 19.77 1.70
N ASP A 607 -4.93 19.48 0.80
CA ASP A 607 -6.25 20.10 0.83
C ASP A 607 -7.24 19.33 1.71
N ASP A 608 -8.42 19.91 1.93
CA ASP A 608 -9.43 19.35 2.85
C ASP A 608 -10.27 18.22 2.20
N SER A 609 -9.88 17.69 1.04
CA SER A 609 -10.61 16.62 0.35
C SER A 609 -10.20 15.25 0.89
N PRO A 610 -11.15 14.34 1.15
CA PRO A 610 -10.84 13.02 1.67
C PRO A 610 -10.13 12.12 0.64
N ASN A 611 -9.29 11.21 1.11
CA ASN A 611 -8.72 10.15 0.27
C ASN A 611 -9.56 8.87 0.40
N LEU A 612 -10.09 8.38 -0.72
CA LEU A 612 -10.97 7.22 -0.78
C LEU A 612 -10.27 6.05 -1.48
N GLU A 613 -10.56 4.84 -1.03
CA GLU A 613 -10.02 3.60 -1.59
C GLU A 613 -11.15 2.69 -2.06
N PHE A 614 -11.00 2.14 -3.27
CA PHE A 614 -11.98 1.24 -3.88
C PHE A 614 -11.30 -0.03 -4.41
N VAL A 615 -12.09 -1.08 -4.55
CA VAL A 615 -11.73 -2.33 -5.21
C VAL A 615 -12.83 -2.69 -6.21
N ALA A 616 -12.45 -2.96 -7.45
CA ALA A 616 -13.34 -3.51 -8.47
C ALA A 616 -13.06 -5.03 -8.62
N PRO A 617 -13.78 -5.90 -7.91
CA PRO A 617 -13.53 -7.35 -7.94
C PRO A 617 -13.94 -7.96 -9.28
N THR A 618 -13.08 -8.78 -9.86
CA THR A 618 -13.29 -9.43 -11.17
C THR A 618 -13.51 -10.93 -11.05
N ALA A 619 -12.83 -11.58 -10.12
CA ALA A 619 -13.05 -12.99 -9.78
C ALA A 619 -13.01 -13.20 -8.27
N ALA A 620 -13.98 -13.95 -7.76
CA ALA A 620 -13.98 -14.48 -6.40
C ALA A 620 -14.48 -15.93 -6.45
N TYR A 621 -13.69 -16.86 -5.93
CA TYR A 621 -14.10 -18.26 -5.82
C TYR A 621 -13.34 -18.98 -4.71
N VAL A 622 -13.89 -20.11 -4.30
CA VAL A 622 -13.26 -21.06 -3.37
C VAL A 622 -13.14 -22.42 -4.02
N VAL A 623 -12.15 -23.20 -3.61
CA VAL A 623 -11.98 -24.62 -3.92
C VAL A 623 -11.90 -25.36 -2.60
N VAL A 624 -13.00 -25.98 -2.21
CA VAL A 624 -13.13 -26.73 -0.96
C VAL A 624 -13.36 -28.19 -1.30
N ASN A 625 -12.54 -29.09 -0.75
CA ASN A 625 -12.57 -30.52 -1.06
C ASN A 625 -12.45 -30.79 -2.58
N GLY A 626 -11.65 -29.98 -3.28
CA GLY A 626 -11.47 -30.08 -4.74
C GLY A 626 -12.65 -29.59 -5.58
N VAL A 627 -13.69 -28.99 -4.97
CA VAL A 627 -14.85 -28.45 -5.68
C VAL A 627 -14.75 -26.93 -5.77
N LYS A 628 -14.66 -26.39 -7.00
CA LYS A 628 -14.64 -24.94 -7.27
C LYS A 628 -16.05 -24.36 -7.21
N THR A 629 -16.25 -23.34 -6.37
CA THR A 629 -17.50 -22.58 -6.22
C THR A 629 -17.21 -21.10 -6.40
N HIS A 630 -17.87 -20.48 -7.39
CA HIS A 630 -17.77 -19.03 -7.62
C HIS A 630 -18.61 -18.26 -6.61
N ILE A 631 -18.09 -17.12 -6.16
CA ILE A 631 -18.72 -16.24 -5.17
C ILE A 631 -19.07 -14.92 -5.87
N ASP A 632 -20.33 -14.51 -5.78
CA ASP A 632 -20.75 -13.17 -6.15
C ASP A 632 -20.70 -12.27 -4.91
N LEU A 633 -19.64 -11.46 -4.80
CA LEU A 633 -19.48 -10.52 -3.69
C LEU A 633 -20.58 -9.46 -3.68
N THR A 634 -21.18 -9.13 -4.83
CA THR A 634 -22.23 -8.11 -4.89
C THR A 634 -23.54 -8.59 -4.24
N ALA A 635 -23.74 -9.91 -4.19
CA ALA A 635 -24.87 -10.54 -3.52
C ALA A 635 -24.69 -10.66 -2.00
N VAL A 636 -23.46 -10.48 -1.47
CA VAL A 636 -23.22 -10.44 -0.03
C VAL A 636 -23.71 -9.11 0.52
N PRO A 637 -24.65 -9.09 1.49
CA PRO A 637 -25.17 -7.85 2.03
C PRO A 637 -24.06 -7.02 2.69
N PRO A 638 -23.95 -5.70 2.38
CA PRO A 638 -23.01 -4.84 3.08
C PRO A 638 -23.41 -4.68 4.55
N LEU A 639 -22.44 -4.40 5.41
CA LEU A 639 -22.75 -4.02 6.78
C LEU A 639 -23.52 -2.69 6.80
N THR A 640 -24.50 -2.61 7.69
CA THR A 640 -25.23 -1.36 7.91
C THR A 640 -24.32 -0.31 8.53
N PRO A 641 -24.57 0.99 8.36
CA PRO A 641 -23.75 2.05 8.95
C PRO A 641 -23.56 1.90 10.46
N ARG A 642 -24.61 1.42 11.16
CA ARG A 642 -24.56 1.12 12.58
C ARG A 642 -23.61 -0.04 12.91
N GLN A 643 -23.62 -1.11 12.12
CA GLN A 643 -22.71 -2.25 12.31
C GLN A 643 -21.27 -1.84 12.03
N THR A 644 -21.03 -1.09 10.95
CA THR A 644 -19.70 -0.54 10.63
C THR A 644 -19.17 0.31 11.79
N ARG A 645 -19.99 1.19 12.38
CA ARG A 645 -19.64 1.99 13.57
C ARG A 645 -19.29 1.14 14.79
N LEU A 646 -20.07 0.09 15.05
CA LEU A 646 -19.83 -0.78 16.21
C LEU A 646 -18.53 -1.58 16.09
N LEU A 647 -18.12 -1.94 14.87
CA LEU A 647 -16.92 -2.75 14.61
C LEU A 647 -15.65 -1.91 14.50
N ASN A 648 -15.72 -0.75 13.85
CA ASN A 648 -14.54 0.05 13.51
C ASN A 648 -14.22 1.17 14.53
N GLY A 649 -15.03 1.33 15.57
CA GLY A 649 -15.03 2.58 16.36
C GLY A 649 -15.54 3.75 15.52
N THR A 650 -15.00 4.96 15.72
CA THR A 650 -15.25 6.13 14.86
C THR A 650 -14.20 6.23 13.75
N PRO A 651 -14.37 5.63 12.56
CA PRO A 651 -13.49 5.87 11.41
C PRO A 651 -13.76 7.25 10.80
N GLU A 652 -12.72 7.94 10.30
CA GLU A 652 -12.83 9.31 9.76
C GLU A 652 -13.71 9.40 8.49
N LEU A 653 -13.77 8.38 7.62
CA LEU A 653 -14.75 8.24 6.52
C LEU A 653 -14.88 6.77 6.06
N SER A 654 -16.08 6.30 5.72
CA SER A 654 -16.32 4.96 5.13
C SER A 654 -17.17 5.05 3.87
N ALA A 655 -16.71 4.45 2.77
CA ALA A 655 -17.43 4.40 1.50
C ALA A 655 -18.15 3.05 1.31
N ASN A 656 -19.41 2.95 1.73
CA ASN A 656 -20.21 1.73 1.53
C ASN A 656 -21.27 1.92 0.43
N GLN A 657 -21.60 0.85 -0.28
CA GLN A 657 -22.66 0.84 -1.30
C GLN A 657 -24.11 0.94 -0.73
N GLY A 658 -24.28 1.19 0.58
CA GLY A 658 -25.60 1.24 1.24
C GLY A 658 -26.48 2.45 0.90
N GLY A 659 -26.06 3.29 -0.05
CA GLY A 659 -26.80 4.48 -0.52
C GLY A 659 -26.34 5.79 0.14
N ALA A 660 -26.95 6.90 -0.30
CA ALA A 660 -26.59 8.28 0.08
C ALA A 660 -26.52 8.55 1.61
N GLY A 661 -27.16 7.73 2.44
CA GLY A 661 -27.12 7.88 3.92
C GLY A 661 -25.87 7.31 4.59
N VAL A 662 -24.89 6.77 3.85
CA VAL A 662 -23.72 6.06 4.40
C VAL A 662 -22.39 6.80 4.19
N LEU A 663 -22.41 7.88 3.40
CA LEU A 663 -21.23 8.68 3.06
C LEU A 663 -21.24 9.97 3.90
N MET A 664 -20.76 9.89 5.14
CA MET A 664 -20.52 11.05 6.01
C MET A 664 -19.30 10.83 6.91
N GLU A 665 -18.46 11.85 7.05
CA GLU A 665 -17.45 12.04 8.09
C GLU A 665 -18.16 12.10 9.47
N GLU A 666 -17.58 11.59 10.55
CA GLU A 666 -18.39 11.34 11.76
C GLU A 666 -18.50 12.54 12.71
N SER A 667 -19.57 12.59 13.51
CA SER A 667 -19.71 13.47 14.69
C SER A 667 -19.66 12.59 15.94
N PRO A 668 -19.00 13.02 17.04
CA PRO A 668 -18.77 12.15 18.20
C PRO A 668 -20.06 11.63 18.85
N ASP A 669 -20.01 10.41 19.41
CA ASP A 669 -21.14 9.62 19.94
C ASP A 669 -22.03 10.33 20.98
N PHE A 670 -21.53 11.40 21.59
CA PHE A 670 -22.22 12.22 22.60
C PHE A 670 -22.19 13.70 22.28
N ALA A 671 -22.13 14.08 20.99
CA ALA A 671 -22.32 15.46 20.58
C ALA A 671 -23.76 15.89 20.92
N TYR A 672 -23.97 16.40 22.14
CA TYR A 672 -25.13 17.23 22.43
C TYR A 672 -25.20 18.31 21.36
N ASP A 673 -26.42 18.66 20.93
CA ASP A 673 -26.71 19.75 20.00
C ASP A 673 -26.26 21.11 20.59
N SER A 674 -24.94 21.29 20.59
CA SER A 674 -24.21 22.39 21.16
C SER A 674 -23.97 23.42 20.07
N LYS A 675 -23.71 24.67 20.46
CA LYS A 675 -23.36 25.71 19.49
C LYS A 675 -22.07 25.34 18.74
N ASP A 676 -21.13 24.68 19.40
CA ASP A 676 -19.85 24.27 18.82
C ASP A 676 -20.02 23.12 17.83
N ALA A 677 -20.86 22.12 18.14
CA ALA A 677 -21.17 21.02 17.21
C ALA A 677 -21.85 21.55 15.93
N ARG A 678 -22.83 22.46 16.05
CA ARG A 678 -23.48 23.12 14.90
C ARG A 678 -22.51 23.99 14.11
N ARG A 679 -21.57 24.66 14.77
CA ARG A 679 -20.52 25.46 14.10
C ARG A 679 -19.58 24.54 13.31
N ALA A 680 -19.06 23.48 13.92
CA ALA A 680 -18.18 22.51 13.27
C ALA A 680 -18.87 21.84 12.07
N GLN A 681 -20.14 21.42 12.23
CA GLN A 681 -20.93 20.86 11.14
C GLN A 681 -21.13 21.87 10.00
N ARG A 682 -21.40 23.15 10.32
CA ARG A 682 -21.55 24.21 9.32
C ARG A 682 -20.25 24.49 8.57
N GLU A 683 -19.13 24.56 9.28
CA GLU A 683 -17.80 24.76 8.70
C GLU A 683 -17.44 23.60 7.77
N ARG A 684 -17.70 22.36 8.20
CA ARG A 684 -17.53 21.17 7.37
C ARG A 684 -18.40 21.18 6.11
N LEU A 685 -19.70 21.46 6.23
CA LEU A 685 -20.58 21.53 5.06
C LEU A 685 -20.17 22.66 4.10
N GLN A 686 -19.68 23.79 4.62
CA GLN A 686 -19.11 24.86 3.80
C GLN A 686 -17.84 24.41 3.08
N ASN A 687 -17.00 23.60 3.74
CA ASN A 687 -15.85 22.97 3.12
C ASN A 687 -16.28 22.07 1.93
N TYR A 688 -17.25 21.19 2.13
CA TYR A 688 -17.77 20.32 1.06
C TYR A 688 -18.34 21.09 -0.13
N VAL A 689 -19.07 22.20 0.10
CA VAL A 689 -19.53 23.10 -0.98
C VAL A 689 -18.36 23.73 -1.74
N ARG A 690 -17.28 24.08 -1.05
CA ARG A 690 -16.08 24.67 -1.66
C ARG A 690 -15.34 23.65 -2.53
N ILE A 691 -15.11 22.43 -2.03
CA ILE A 691 -14.39 21.39 -2.78
C ILE A 691 -15.23 20.83 -3.94
N LEU A 692 -16.56 20.75 -3.81
CA LEU A 692 -17.48 20.43 -4.93
C LEU A 692 -17.26 21.35 -6.13
N LYS A 693 -17.08 22.64 -5.87
CA LYS A 693 -16.79 23.66 -6.89
C LYS A 693 -15.37 23.53 -7.43
N ALA A 694 -14.40 23.34 -6.54
CA ALA A 694 -12.99 23.24 -6.91
C ALA A 694 -12.71 22.03 -7.83
N ASP A 695 -13.35 20.89 -7.54
CA ASP A 695 -13.20 19.64 -8.30
C ASP A 695 -14.20 19.52 -9.47
N ASN A 696 -15.02 20.55 -9.72
CA ASN A 696 -16.01 20.60 -10.80
C ASN A 696 -17.04 19.44 -10.75
N LEU A 697 -17.52 19.10 -9.55
CA LEU A 697 -18.46 18.00 -9.29
C LEU A 697 -19.90 18.47 -9.01
N GLU A 698 -20.19 19.78 -9.13
CA GLU A 698 -21.54 20.31 -8.93
C GLU A 698 -22.55 19.69 -9.92
N GLY A 699 -23.65 19.16 -9.40
CA GLY A 699 -24.72 18.56 -10.22
C GLY A 699 -24.42 17.16 -10.77
N VAL A 700 -23.26 16.57 -10.47
CA VAL A 700 -22.88 15.20 -10.89
C VAL A 700 -23.58 14.13 -10.04
N ALA A 701 -23.86 14.43 -8.78
CA ALA A 701 -24.53 13.50 -7.88
C ALA A 701 -26.05 13.50 -8.11
N SER A 702 -26.59 12.41 -8.69
CA SER A 702 -28.00 12.09 -8.53
C SER A 702 -28.18 11.37 -7.19
N THR A 703 -28.79 12.04 -6.21
CA THR A 703 -29.20 11.39 -4.95
C THR A 703 -30.33 10.42 -5.23
N THR A 704 -29.99 9.17 -5.58
CA THR A 704 -30.97 8.09 -5.60
C THR A 704 -30.98 7.43 -4.24
N SER A 705 -32.14 7.44 -3.58
CA SER A 705 -32.35 6.61 -2.39
C SER A 705 -32.13 5.15 -2.78
N PRO A 706 -31.49 4.34 -1.92
CA PRO A 706 -31.20 2.96 -2.26
C PRO A 706 -32.50 2.20 -2.56
N THR A 707 -32.58 1.63 -3.76
CA THR A 707 -33.80 1.02 -4.32
C THR A 707 -34.08 -0.39 -3.81
N TRP A 708 -33.31 -0.91 -2.86
CA TRP A 708 -33.52 -2.26 -2.30
C TRP A 708 -34.87 -2.43 -1.59
N GLN A 709 -35.55 -1.34 -1.19
CA GLN A 709 -36.94 -1.41 -0.72
C GLN A 709 -37.91 -1.99 -1.76
N LYS A 710 -37.66 -1.77 -3.07
CA LYS A 710 -38.46 -2.40 -4.15
C LYS A 710 -38.15 -3.89 -4.31
N SER A 711 -37.01 -4.36 -3.80
CA SER A 711 -36.60 -5.77 -3.84
C SER A 711 -37.14 -6.59 -2.66
N ILE A 712 -37.51 -5.93 -1.55
CA ILE A 712 -37.93 -6.58 -0.30
C ILE A 712 -39.46 -6.63 -0.13
N ALA A 713 -40.21 -5.73 -0.76
CA ALA A 713 -41.67 -5.77 -0.73
C ALA A 713 -42.26 -6.17 -2.09
N THR A 714 -42.67 -7.44 -2.20
CA THR A 714 -43.66 -7.87 -3.19
C THR A 714 -44.84 -8.50 -2.45
N SER A 715 -46.06 -8.04 -2.74
CA SER A 715 -47.31 -8.57 -2.19
C SER A 715 -47.75 -9.89 -2.84
N ALA A 716 -46.91 -10.46 -3.71
CA ALA A 716 -47.12 -11.73 -4.37
C ALA A 716 -45.75 -12.38 -4.67
N PRO A 717 -45.62 -13.71 -4.53
CA PRO A 717 -44.37 -14.39 -4.85
C PRO A 717 -44.01 -14.20 -6.32
N ALA A 718 -42.71 -14.05 -6.63
CA ALA A 718 -42.20 -13.84 -7.99
C ALA A 718 -42.30 -15.08 -8.90
N ARG A 719 -43.10 -16.10 -8.53
CA ARG A 719 -43.34 -17.31 -9.33
C ARG A 719 -44.72 -17.90 -9.03
N GLN A 720 -45.53 -18.15 -10.06
CA GLN A 720 -46.63 -19.13 -9.97
C GLN A 720 -46.02 -20.54 -9.89
N GLU A 721 -46.70 -21.47 -9.19
CA GLU A 721 -46.32 -22.88 -8.98
C GLU A 721 -46.13 -23.73 -10.27
N SER A 722 -46.16 -23.13 -11.46
CA SER A 722 -46.10 -23.82 -12.76
C SER A 722 -44.86 -23.52 -13.62
N ASP A 723 -43.84 -22.81 -13.12
CA ASP A 723 -42.65 -22.47 -13.93
C ASP A 723 -41.44 -23.38 -13.63
N ASN A 724 -41.38 -24.53 -14.32
CA ASN A 724 -40.24 -25.42 -14.39
C ASN A 724 -39.51 -25.29 -15.75
N SER A 725 -38.19 -25.40 -15.74
CA SER A 725 -37.32 -25.20 -16.90
C SER A 725 -37.26 -26.42 -17.82
N THR A 726 -38.41 -26.82 -18.38
CA THR A 726 -38.48 -27.81 -19.47
C THR A 726 -39.58 -27.42 -20.45
N PHE A 727 -39.29 -26.47 -21.34
CA PHE A 727 -40.00 -26.32 -22.60
C PHE A 727 -38.98 -26.22 -23.73
N ILE A 728 -38.94 -27.28 -24.54
CA ILE A 728 -38.16 -27.38 -25.77
C ILE A 728 -38.98 -26.71 -26.86
N ASP A 729 -38.45 -25.66 -27.48
CA ASP A 729 -39.00 -25.13 -28.71
C ASP A 729 -38.69 -26.10 -29.87
N GLN A 730 -39.68 -26.93 -30.22
CA GLN A 730 -39.55 -27.94 -31.28
C GLN A 730 -39.42 -27.33 -32.68
N LYS A 731 -39.68 -26.04 -32.89
CA LYS A 731 -39.53 -25.43 -34.22
C LYS A 731 -38.07 -25.14 -34.57
N PHE A 732 -37.25 -24.72 -33.59
CA PHE A 732 -35.82 -24.43 -33.82
C PHE A 732 -34.97 -25.69 -34.02
N ALA A 733 -35.38 -26.83 -33.43
CA ALA A 733 -34.67 -28.10 -33.59
C ALA A 733 -34.81 -28.72 -35.00
N SER A 734 -35.95 -28.51 -35.68
CA SER A 734 -36.18 -29.03 -37.03
C SER A 734 -35.40 -28.24 -38.10
N ALA A 735 -35.33 -26.91 -37.97
CA ALA A 735 -34.60 -26.05 -38.91
C ALA A 735 -33.07 -26.25 -38.83
N ALA A 736 -32.53 -26.45 -37.62
CA ALA A 736 -31.11 -26.70 -37.43
C ALA A 736 -30.65 -28.08 -37.96
N ALA A 737 -31.54 -29.08 -37.97
CA ALA A 737 -31.24 -30.43 -38.47
C ALA A 737 -31.14 -30.48 -40.00
N ASP A 738 -32.00 -29.73 -40.70
CA ASP A 738 -31.96 -29.62 -42.17
C ASP A 738 -30.74 -28.81 -42.65
N GLU A 739 -30.37 -27.75 -41.93
CA GLU A 739 -29.14 -26.98 -42.19
C GLU A 739 -27.87 -27.83 -41.99
N LEU A 740 -27.82 -28.61 -40.92
CA LEU A 740 -26.70 -29.54 -40.64
C LEU A 740 -26.58 -30.64 -41.69
N LYS A 741 -27.71 -31.14 -42.24
CA LYS A 741 -27.71 -32.14 -43.30
C LYS A 741 -27.18 -31.58 -44.62
N GLN A 742 -27.60 -30.37 -45.00
CA GLN A 742 -27.10 -29.69 -46.21
C GLN A 742 -25.60 -29.35 -46.12
N ILE A 743 -25.11 -28.99 -44.93
CA ILE A 743 -23.69 -28.73 -44.70
C ILE A 743 -22.87 -30.03 -44.78
N ARG A 744 -23.42 -31.14 -44.30
CA ARG A 744 -22.76 -32.46 -44.34
C ARG A 744 -22.68 -33.04 -45.76
N GLU A 745 -23.73 -32.93 -46.55
CA GLU A 745 -23.74 -33.37 -47.97
C GLU A 745 -22.74 -32.55 -48.81
N LYS A 746 -22.66 -31.22 -48.62
CA LYS A 746 -21.67 -30.35 -49.28
C LYS A 746 -20.22 -30.67 -48.87
N LEU A 747 -20.00 -31.13 -47.63
CA LEU A 747 -18.68 -31.55 -47.16
C LEU A 747 -18.29 -32.90 -47.78
N GLU A 748 -19.22 -33.86 -47.89
CA GLU A 748 -18.97 -35.18 -48.47
C GLU A 748 -18.69 -35.12 -49.98
N GLU A 749 -19.41 -34.29 -50.76
CA GLU A 749 -19.09 -34.04 -52.18
C GLU A 749 -17.69 -33.44 -52.35
N LYS A 750 -17.32 -32.50 -51.48
CA LYS A 750 -16.01 -31.83 -51.51
C LYS A 750 -14.86 -32.77 -51.14
N TYR A 751 -15.11 -33.77 -50.29
CA TYR A 751 -14.13 -34.80 -49.95
C TYR A 751 -14.01 -35.91 -51.01
N GLN A 752 -15.07 -36.19 -51.78
CA GLN A 752 -15.01 -37.14 -52.90
C GLN A 752 -14.31 -36.56 -54.14
N ALA A 753 -14.36 -35.24 -54.36
CA ALA A 753 -13.66 -34.56 -55.44
C ALA A 753 -12.13 -34.41 -55.23
N VAL A 754 -11.60 -34.79 -54.06
CA VAL A 754 -10.18 -34.63 -53.66
C VAL A 754 -9.56 -35.98 -53.26
N ARG A 755 -9.94 -37.07 -53.94
CA ARG A 755 -9.12 -38.29 -54.01
C ARG A 755 -8.72 -38.56 -55.47
N PRO A 756 -7.47 -38.94 -55.74
CA PRO A 756 -7.03 -39.37 -57.07
C PRO A 756 -7.76 -40.63 -57.56
#